data_AF-A0A3D4QK71-F1
#
_entry.id   AF-A0A3D4QK71-F1
#
_cell.length_a   1.000
_cell.length_b   1.000
_cell.length_c   1.000
_cell.angle_alpha   90.00
_cell.angle_beta   90.00
_cell.angle_gamma   90.00
#
_symmetry.space_group_name_H-M   'P 1'
#
loop_
_entity.id
_entity.type
_entity.pdbx_description
1 polymer ?
#
loop_
_entity_poly.entity_id
_entity_poly.type
_entity_poly.pdbx_seq_one_letter_code
_entity_poly.pdbx_strand_id
1 'polypeptide(L)'
;ATAFVLPKDIQANLSVQIDALVLRGKPLEGVSLNADLANGELTLNQVTAQLPGDADVGLFGFLSARDGKPRFEGQIETRAQDLGPVLAWAMPGVAVPAAVLKDFNFKTPLVVDGDYLQLTGIVAKAGGTKMTGAVTLALQARPSFGANLELDRIDLDALMSPPASAPKGGKGNAHAGAGAGGGVSESHGTSGAAAPAVDLFAPLKPLTTFDANVKLAVGAAVVRGLTARNIALDATLARGELTLRALKVGNFAGLSAGVTGGLAGLDGIPTAKDLKITASTKDAGPLAKALALDLPVSPEALGAVSVNAAVSGSLLSPSVTANLGAMGGTVGLRGTLPVLALAGQDLRLGLSARHGDLAGLLRRLGADYRPQGKVGGFDLTAQVTGNPQSIRVDNIAGKVGPVTTAGSLSLVLEGAKPKALVNLALGPVDITPFLPAKRAAGLLDRGWGITRAPAAWAGPGGNPLMAAVAAVNSRWSKAPIDLVVLNTMDAAVTATSPKVTFEGAVLENADLGAAVEGGVLTVERLTGRLFGGALTAKATATSAGQLSAAGQIAGADLTKAGKALGSVAAGKINADFDVTARGRSEAEIVSSLGGKLNFSGRDLDAEALSGSADAGFGLGGVVLALNQLGGVLGGPKQGKGLADVDAAFTIANGVATSSQLKAVTNVGVASGAGSIDLAAWTVDLSGAIQPAPNLLSAVLSITTRKGVNVPFSITGQLDAPRIKVDTASLGTGGIPVPGLDKLLKKKGVGDVLQGILGGGQPQQQVPQPAQPEQQQAPQTEEKKKVTPQDLLRGILGKF
;
A
#
# COMPACT_ATOMS: atom_id res chain seq x y z
N ALA A 1 44.61 -19.34 60.14
CA ALA A 1 45.44 -18.28 59.56
C ALA A 1 45.88 -17.37 60.68
N THR A 2 47.18 -17.16 60.86
CA THR A 2 47.72 -16.17 61.78
C THR A 2 47.32 -14.76 61.30
N ALA A 3 46.84 -13.92 62.21
CA ALA A 3 46.45 -12.54 61.87
C ALA A 3 47.66 -11.76 61.34
N PHE A 4 47.48 -11.02 60.25
CA PHE A 4 48.52 -10.14 59.71
C PHE A 4 48.69 -8.95 60.65
N VAL A 5 49.91 -8.78 61.17
CA VAL A 5 50.25 -7.69 62.09
C VAL A 5 51.62 -7.14 61.69
N LEU A 6 51.71 -5.82 61.60
CA LEU A 6 52.97 -5.11 61.46
C LEU A 6 53.42 -4.64 62.85
N PRO A 7 54.69 -4.86 63.23
CA PRO A 7 55.21 -4.48 64.55
C PRO A 7 55.21 -2.96 64.69
N LYS A 8 54.73 -2.47 65.85
CA LYS A 8 54.60 -1.03 66.14
C LYS A 8 55.86 -0.45 66.80
N ASP A 9 56.64 -1.32 67.41
CA ASP A 9 57.85 -1.08 68.19
C ASP A 9 59.13 -1.16 67.37
N ILE A 10 59.02 -1.48 66.07
CA ILE A 10 60.16 -1.60 65.16
C ILE A 10 60.15 -0.43 64.16
N GLN A 11 61.30 0.21 64.01
CA GLN A 11 61.60 1.11 62.90
C GLN A 11 62.70 0.50 62.04
N ALA A 12 62.48 0.41 60.74
CA ALA A 12 63.44 -0.15 59.80
C ALA A 12 63.35 0.51 58.43
N ASN A 13 64.50 0.80 57.83
CA ASN A 13 64.59 1.14 56.42
C ASN A 13 65.13 -0.08 55.66
N LEU A 14 64.53 -0.36 54.51
CA LEU A 14 64.91 -1.45 53.64
C LEU A 14 65.11 -0.91 52.22
N SER A 15 66.32 -1.05 51.71
CA SER A 15 66.65 -0.82 50.30
C SER A 15 67.18 -2.12 49.70
N VAL A 16 66.55 -2.59 48.64
CA VAL A 16 66.90 -3.82 47.94
C VAL A 16 67.00 -3.53 46.45
N GLN A 17 68.11 -3.90 45.84
CA GLN A 17 68.30 -3.92 44.39
C GLN A 17 68.59 -5.35 43.95
N ILE A 18 67.87 -5.82 42.93
CA ILE A 18 68.02 -7.15 42.35
C ILE A 18 68.14 -6.96 40.85
N ASP A 19 69.28 -7.33 40.29
CA ASP A 19 69.54 -7.20 38.86
C ASP A 19 68.54 -8.02 38.02
N ALA A 20 68.24 -9.25 38.45
CA ALA A 20 67.25 -10.11 37.82
C ALA A 20 66.51 -10.98 38.85
N LEU A 21 65.18 -10.98 38.81
CA LEU A 21 64.30 -11.83 39.59
C LEU A 21 63.49 -12.74 38.65
N VAL A 22 63.67 -14.05 38.74
CA VAL A 22 62.89 -14.97 37.91
C VAL A 22 61.52 -15.22 38.53
N LEU A 23 60.46 -14.78 37.85
CA LEU A 23 59.07 -14.98 38.26
C LEU A 23 58.27 -15.67 37.15
N ARG A 24 57.63 -16.80 37.47
CA ARG A 24 56.88 -17.64 36.51
C ARG A 24 57.69 -18.00 35.25
N GLY A 25 58.98 -18.29 35.42
CA GLY A 25 59.87 -18.74 34.34
C GLY A 25 60.35 -17.62 33.39
N LYS A 26 60.10 -16.35 33.71
CA LYS A 26 60.64 -15.20 32.97
C LYS A 26 61.44 -14.29 33.91
N PRO A 27 62.56 -13.70 33.46
CA PRO A 27 63.31 -12.73 34.25
C PRO A 27 62.54 -11.40 34.31
N LEU A 28 62.53 -10.82 35.51
CA LEU A 28 62.19 -9.44 35.78
C LEU A 28 63.50 -8.71 36.05
N GLU A 29 63.81 -7.67 35.29
CA GLU A 29 65.10 -6.99 35.39
C GLU A 29 64.98 -5.70 36.21
N GLY A 30 66.10 -5.30 36.83
CA GLY A 30 66.22 -4.01 37.52
C GLY A 30 65.20 -3.81 38.63
N VAL A 31 64.92 -4.85 39.43
CA VAL A 31 63.95 -4.76 40.52
C VAL A 31 64.57 -3.94 41.66
N SER A 32 63.94 -2.82 41.99
CA SER A 32 64.36 -1.94 43.09
C SER A 32 63.20 -1.76 44.05
N LEU A 33 63.46 -1.93 45.35
CA LEU A 33 62.51 -1.75 46.45
C LEU A 33 63.12 -0.83 47.49
N ASN A 34 62.44 0.28 47.80
CA ASN A 34 62.73 1.17 48.91
C ASN A 34 61.50 1.26 49.81
N ALA A 35 61.63 0.82 51.06
CA ALA A 35 60.53 0.81 52.02
C ALA A 35 60.98 1.21 53.44
N ASP A 36 60.08 1.85 54.17
CA ASP A 36 60.25 2.28 55.55
C ASP A 36 59.13 1.71 56.43
N LEU A 37 59.48 1.01 57.49
CA LEU A 37 58.54 0.54 58.50
C LEU A 37 58.62 1.46 59.72
N ALA A 38 57.49 2.03 60.12
CA ALA A 38 57.36 2.80 61.36
C ALA A 38 55.93 2.73 61.91
N ASN A 39 55.78 2.69 63.23
CA ASN A 39 54.49 2.76 63.93
C ASN A 39 53.43 1.73 63.46
N GLY A 40 53.86 0.57 62.94
CA GLY A 40 52.97 -0.46 62.41
C GLY A 40 52.44 -0.19 61.00
N GLU A 41 53.06 0.72 60.26
CA GLU A 41 52.80 0.99 58.84
C GLU A 41 54.09 0.86 58.02
N LEU A 42 54.02 0.14 56.91
CA LEU A 42 55.12 0.00 55.95
C LEU A 42 54.88 0.94 54.78
N THR A 43 55.64 2.01 54.69
CA THR A 43 55.65 2.93 53.55
C THR A 43 56.54 2.35 52.45
N LEU A 44 56.00 2.17 51.25
CA LEU A 44 56.74 1.81 50.05
C LEU A 44 56.99 3.09 49.23
N ASN A 45 58.19 3.66 49.41
CA ASN A 45 58.60 4.88 48.70
C ASN A 45 58.74 4.65 47.20
N GLN A 46 59.31 3.51 46.81
CA GLN A 46 59.52 3.17 45.42
C GLN A 46 59.66 1.66 45.25
N VAL A 47 58.83 1.08 44.39
CA VAL A 47 59.02 -0.26 43.85
C VAL A 47 59.03 -0.16 42.34
N THR A 48 60.13 -0.52 41.70
CA THR A 48 60.22 -0.55 40.23
C THR A 48 60.72 -1.90 39.76
N ALA A 49 60.25 -2.32 38.59
CA ALA A 49 60.74 -3.51 37.91
C ALA A 49 60.51 -3.38 36.40
N GLN A 50 61.36 -4.02 35.61
CA GLN A 50 61.13 -4.21 34.18
C GLN A 50 60.51 -5.60 33.95
N LEU A 51 59.27 -5.61 33.46
CA LEU A 51 58.50 -6.80 33.12
C LEU A 51 58.89 -7.33 31.73
N PRO A 52 58.56 -8.59 31.40
CA PRO A 52 58.83 -9.14 30.07
C PRO A 52 58.24 -8.28 28.94
N GLY A 53 59.04 -8.00 27.91
CA GLY A 53 58.65 -7.11 26.80
C GLY A 53 58.95 -5.63 27.05
N ASP A 54 60.03 -5.34 27.79
CA ASP A 54 60.54 -3.99 28.08
C ASP A 54 59.48 -3.07 28.72
N ALA A 55 58.64 -3.63 29.58
CA ALA A 55 57.56 -2.91 30.23
C ALA A 55 57.96 -2.47 31.65
N ASP A 56 58.08 -1.17 31.86
CA ASP A 56 58.40 -0.59 33.16
C ASP A 56 57.15 -0.53 34.04
N VAL A 57 57.25 -1.07 35.25
CA VAL A 57 56.22 -0.91 36.30
C VAL A 57 56.79 -0.19 37.50
N GLY A 58 56.01 0.76 38.02
CA GLY A 58 56.27 1.50 39.25
C GLY A 58 55.10 1.38 40.22
N LEU A 59 55.38 1.15 41.49
CA LEU A 59 54.40 1.07 42.57
C LEU A 59 54.90 1.86 43.78
N PHE A 60 54.00 2.61 44.41
CA PHE A 60 54.25 3.38 45.62
C PHE A 60 53.00 3.40 46.49
N GLY A 61 53.16 3.48 47.81
CA GLY A 61 52.02 3.47 48.73
C GLY A 61 52.36 3.06 50.15
N PHE A 62 51.36 2.63 50.90
CA PHE A 62 51.46 2.25 52.31
C PHE A 62 50.77 0.90 52.52
N LEU A 63 51.37 0.04 53.33
CA LEU A 63 50.80 -1.23 53.77
C LEU A 63 50.56 -1.17 55.27
N SER A 64 49.33 -1.39 55.68
CA SER A 64 48.87 -1.36 57.07
C SER A 64 48.17 -2.68 57.44
N ALA A 65 48.03 -2.95 58.74
CA ALA A 65 47.23 -4.05 59.25
C ALA A 65 45.89 -3.52 59.80
N ARG A 66 44.77 -3.95 59.23
CA ARG A 66 43.41 -3.58 59.66
C ARG A 66 42.60 -4.82 59.95
N ASP A 67 42.06 -4.93 61.17
CA ASP A 67 41.27 -6.10 61.61
C ASP A 67 41.96 -7.45 61.37
N GLY A 68 43.29 -7.49 61.52
CA GLY A 68 44.11 -8.69 61.27
C GLY A 68 44.32 -9.06 59.81
N LYS A 69 43.96 -8.19 58.85
CA LYS A 69 44.18 -8.34 57.42
C LYS A 69 45.14 -7.26 56.88
N PRO A 70 45.94 -7.57 55.84
CA PRO A 70 46.76 -6.57 55.16
C PRO A 70 45.87 -5.63 54.33
N ARG A 71 46.19 -4.34 54.37
CA ARG A 71 45.55 -3.30 53.56
C ARG A 71 46.62 -2.43 52.91
N PHE A 72 46.65 -2.43 51.60
CA PHE A 72 47.56 -1.62 50.80
C PHE A 72 46.79 -0.46 50.15
N GLU A 73 47.30 0.75 50.28
CA GLU A 73 46.81 1.94 49.58
C GLU A 73 47.97 2.60 48.86
N GLY A 74 47.85 2.79 47.55
CA GLY A 74 48.95 3.32 46.77
C GLY A 74 48.55 3.71 45.36
N GLN A 75 49.55 3.84 44.51
CA GLN A 75 49.37 4.10 43.09
C GLN A 75 50.31 3.20 42.30
N ILE A 76 49.80 2.70 41.18
CA ILE A 76 50.57 1.93 40.21
C ILE A 76 50.68 2.73 38.90
N GLU A 77 51.86 2.69 38.31
CA GLU A 77 52.15 3.24 36.99
C GLU A 77 52.81 2.15 36.14
N THR A 78 52.46 2.07 34.86
CA THR A 78 53.03 1.09 33.93
C THR A 78 53.20 1.72 32.57
N ARG A 79 54.36 1.53 31.95
CA ARG A 79 54.64 1.90 30.57
C ARG A 79 55.17 0.68 29.82
N ALA A 80 54.65 0.42 28.64
CA ALA A 80 55.13 -0.65 27.77
C ALA A 80 55.01 -0.22 26.31
N GLN A 81 56.01 -0.54 25.48
CA GLN A 81 55.87 -0.37 24.03
C GLN A 81 54.89 -1.39 23.45
N ASP A 82 54.86 -2.60 24.02
CA ASP A 82 53.93 -3.67 23.68
C ASP A 82 53.52 -4.40 24.97
N LEU A 83 52.23 -4.37 25.32
CA LEU A 83 51.72 -5.08 26.49
C LEU A 83 51.52 -6.59 26.23
N GLY A 84 51.58 -7.04 24.98
CA GLY A 84 51.35 -8.43 24.58
C GLY A 84 52.22 -9.43 25.35
N PRO A 85 53.56 -9.26 25.40
CA PRO A 85 54.45 -10.13 26.17
C PRO A 85 54.14 -10.15 27.66
N VAL A 86 53.77 -9.00 28.25
CA VAL A 86 53.38 -8.88 29.66
C VAL A 86 52.11 -9.69 29.93
N LEU A 87 51.09 -9.57 29.08
CA LEU A 87 49.83 -10.31 29.22
C LEU A 87 50.04 -11.81 29.02
N ALA A 88 50.86 -12.22 28.05
CA ALA A 88 51.17 -13.63 27.83
C ALA A 88 51.86 -14.25 29.07
N TRP A 89 52.68 -13.48 29.77
CA TRP A 89 53.33 -13.88 31.02
C TRP A 89 52.39 -13.85 32.23
N ALA A 90 51.60 -12.77 32.38
CA ALA A 90 50.72 -12.57 33.53
C ALA A 90 49.46 -13.44 33.47
N MET A 91 48.91 -13.66 32.28
CA MET A 91 47.63 -14.34 32.01
C MET A 91 47.80 -15.38 30.88
N PRO A 92 48.55 -16.47 31.12
CA PRO A 92 48.74 -17.52 30.13
C PRO A 92 47.39 -18.14 29.73
N GLY A 93 47.12 -18.22 28.43
CA GLY A 93 45.88 -18.78 27.86
C GLY A 93 44.83 -17.75 27.44
N VAL A 94 45.02 -16.46 27.75
CA VAL A 94 44.17 -15.39 27.22
C VAL A 94 44.76 -14.91 25.89
N ALA A 95 44.11 -15.25 24.79
CA ALA A 95 44.50 -14.74 23.46
C ALA A 95 44.08 -13.28 23.34
N VAL A 96 45.04 -12.35 23.44
CA VAL A 96 44.78 -10.92 23.23
C VAL A 96 45.45 -10.47 21.92
N PRO A 97 44.71 -9.80 21.00
CA PRO A 97 45.27 -9.34 19.74
C PRO A 97 46.43 -8.34 19.96
N ALA A 98 47.63 -8.71 19.53
CA ALA A 98 48.86 -7.90 19.74
C ALA A 98 48.79 -6.50 19.11
N ALA A 99 47.93 -6.30 18.09
CA ALA A 99 47.81 -5.03 17.38
C ALA A 99 47.23 -3.88 18.23
N VAL A 100 46.49 -4.18 19.31
CA VAL A 100 45.72 -3.18 20.09
C VAL A 100 46.45 -2.71 21.36
N LEU A 101 47.64 -3.25 21.63
CA LEU A 101 48.35 -3.12 22.91
C LEU A 101 49.66 -2.34 22.83
N LYS A 102 49.89 -1.61 21.75
CA LYS A 102 51.10 -0.80 21.56
C LYS A 102 51.04 0.53 22.30
N ASP A 103 52.20 1.09 22.65
CA ASP A 103 52.35 2.37 23.34
C ASP A 103 51.49 2.49 24.60
N PHE A 104 51.51 1.44 25.42
CA PHE A 104 50.72 1.33 26.63
C PHE A 104 51.26 2.26 27.72
N ASN A 105 50.37 3.06 28.29
CA ASN A 105 50.62 3.87 29.47
C ASN A 105 49.43 3.75 30.40
N PHE A 106 49.67 3.40 31.66
CA PHE A 106 48.63 3.15 32.65
C PHE A 106 49.02 3.78 33.97
N LYS A 107 48.07 4.48 34.58
CA LYS A 107 48.21 5.10 35.90
C LYS A 107 46.89 4.95 36.65
N THR A 108 46.95 4.44 37.88
CA THR A 108 45.77 4.38 38.75
C THR A 108 46.16 4.32 40.23
N PRO A 109 45.46 5.05 41.10
CA PRO A 109 45.30 4.66 42.48
C PRO A 109 44.84 3.20 42.61
N LEU A 110 45.44 2.49 43.56
CA LEU A 110 45.22 1.08 43.86
C LEU A 110 44.97 0.93 45.37
N VAL A 111 43.86 0.31 45.72
CA VAL A 111 43.56 -0.13 47.09
C VAL A 111 43.38 -1.64 47.08
N VAL A 112 44.09 -2.35 47.95
CA VAL A 112 43.92 -3.78 48.18
C VAL A 112 43.56 -3.96 49.65
N ASP A 113 42.38 -4.53 49.94
CA ASP A 113 41.87 -4.71 51.29
C ASP A 113 41.36 -6.14 51.46
N GLY A 114 42.22 -7.00 51.99
CA GLY A 114 41.97 -8.44 52.06
C GLY A 114 41.68 -9.06 50.69
N ASP A 115 40.41 -9.42 50.47
CA ASP A 115 39.94 -10.12 49.27
C ASP A 115 39.40 -9.17 48.18
N TYR A 116 39.50 -7.86 48.40
CA TYR A 116 39.03 -6.83 47.47
C TYR A 116 40.20 -6.05 46.88
N LEU A 117 40.13 -5.80 45.57
CA LEU A 117 41.04 -4.92 44.85
C LEU A 117 40.23 -3.82 44.18
N GLN A 118 40.61 -2.57 44.36
CA GLN A 118 39.95 -1.41 43.79
C GLN A 118 40.94 -0.51 43.06
N LEU A 119 40.62 -0.23 41.80
CA LEU A 119 41.31 0.71 40.94
C LEU A 119 40.37 1.90 40.73
N THR A 120 40.75 3.08 41.20
CA THR A 120 39.95 4.30 41.04
C THR A 120 40.72 5.33 40.23
N GLY A 121 40.04 6.09 39.38
CA GLY A 121 40.71 7.13 38.59
C GLY A 121 41.72 6.56 37.59
N ILE A 122 41.41 5.42 36.98
CA ILE A 122 42.22 4.81 35.92
C ILE A 122 42.41 5.83 34.81
N VAL A 123 43.65 5.99 34.37
CA VAL A 123 44.01 6.71 33.14
C VAL A 123 44.92 5.78 32.36
N ALA A 124 44.41 5.23 31.26
CA ALA A 124 45.17 4.37 30.37
C ALA A 124 45.18 4.90 28.94
N LYS A 125 46.27 4.64 28.22
CA LYS A 125 46.38 4.84 26.78
C LYS A 125 47.02 3.61 26.15
N ALA A 126 46.47 3.14 25.03
CA ALA A 126 46.99 2.02 24.26
C ALA A 126 46.52 2.12 22.81
N GLY A 127 47.40 1.95 21.83
CA GLY A 127 47.01 1.88 20.41
C GLY A 127 46.23 3.09 19.89
N GLY A 128 46.44 4.28 20.49
CA GLY A 128 45.67 5.49 20.18
C GLY A 128 44.31 5.61 20.86
N THR A 129 43.92 4.65 21.70
CA THR A 129 42.73 4.68 22.57
C THR A 129 43.11 5.23 23.94
N LYS A 130 42.33 6.18 24.46
CA LYS A 130 42.35 6.64 25.85
C LYS A 130 41.19 6.00 26.61
N MET A 131 41.49 5.41 27.77
CA MET A 131 40.51 4.82 28.68
C MET A 131 40.59 5.51 30.05
N THR A 132 39.44 5.85 30.62
CA THR A 132 39.33 6.35 31.99
C THR A 132 38.25 5.61 32.77
N GLY A 133 38.37 5.52 34.10
CA GLY A 133 37.30 4.92 34.90
C GLY A 133 37.71 4.34 36.24
N ALA A 134 36.96 3.34 36.69
CA ALA A 134 37.22 2.60 37.91
C ALA A 134 36.84 1.13 37.74
N VAL A 135 37.56 0.25 38.43
CA VAL A 135 37.30 -1.19 38.47
C VAL A 135 37.43 -1.68 39.91
N THR A 136 36.48 -2.50 40.36
CA THR A 136 36.53 -3.20 41.64
C THR A 136 36.48 -4.69 41.38
N LEU A 137 37.37 -5.47 41.99
CA LEU A 137 37.45 -6.91 41.89
C LEU A 137 37.30 -7.53 43.28
N ALA A 138 36.50 -8.58 43.38
CA ALA A 138 36.40 -9.43 44.57
C ALA A 138 36.96 -10.82 44.24
N LEU A 139 38.02 -11.20 44.95
CA LEU A 139 38.81 -12.42 44.76
C LEU A 139 38.19 -13.57 45.54
N GLN A 140 36.98 -13.98 45.17
CA GLN A 140 36.25 -15.08 45.79
C GLN A 140 36.24 -16.33 44.87
N ALA A 141 35.74 -17.47 45.35
CA ALA A 141 35.70 -18.74 44.60
C ALA A 141 35.10 -18.62 43.19
N ARG A 142 34.11 -17.73 43.02
CA ARG A 142 33.60 -17.28 41.72
C ARG A 142 33.89 -15.78 41.56
N PRO A 143 34.92 -15.39 40.80
CA PRO A 143 35.39 -14.02 40.75
C PRO A 143 34.23 -13.09 40.35
N SER A 144 34.13 -11.95 41.04
CA SER A 144 33.17 -10.91 40.66
C SER A 144 33.88 -9.57 40.49
N PHE A 145 33.46 -8.79 39.49
CA PHE A 145 34.02 -7.47 39.26
C PHE A 145 32.96 -6.43 38.88
N GLY A 146 33.18 -5.20 39.30
CA GLY A 146 32.45 -4.02 38.84
C GLY A 146 33.38 -3.16 37.98
N ALA A 147 32.92 -2.70 36.83
CA ALA A 147 33.70 -1.80 35.97
C ALA A 147 32.83 -0.62 35.53
N ASN A 148 33.36 0.59 35.65
CA ASN A 148 32.79 1.78 35.03
C ASN A 148 33.88 2.44 34.20
N LEU A 149 33.81 2.28 32.88
CA LEU A 149 34.87 2.63 31.94
C LEU A 149 34.35 3.55 30.84
N GLU A 150 35.17 4.52 30.46
CA GLU A 150 34.94 5.42 29.33
C GLU A 150 36.13 5.33 28.38
N LEU A 151 35.85 5.09 27.09
CA LEU A 151 36.85 5.03 26.03
C LEU A 151 36.53 6.09 24.98
N ASP A 152 37.55 6.75 24.45
CA ASP A 152 37.38 7.74 23.36
C ASP A 152 37.09 7.06 22.01
N ARG A 153 37.89 6.08 21.64
CA ARG A 153 37.81 5.31 20.39
C ARG A 153 38.28 3.88 20.61
N ILE A 154 37.67 2.91 19.94
CA ILE A 154 38.18 1.54 19.86
C ILE A 154 38.11 1.01 18.44
N ASP A 155 39.10 0.24 18.01
CA ASP A 155 39.07 -0.48 16.74
C ASP A 155 38.70 -1.94 17.00
N LEU A 156 37.44 -2.30 16.72
CA LEU A 156 36.98 -3.68 16.92
C LEU A 156 37.45 -4.60 15.79
N ASP A 157 37.80 -4.05 14.62
CA ASP A 157 38.36 -4.84 13.52
C ASP A 157 39.77 -5.32 13.84
N ALA A 158 40.55 -4.48 14.53
CA ALA A 158 41.85 -4.86 15.05
C ALA A 158 41.76 -5.91 16.19
N LEU A 159 40.60 -6.02 16.86
CA LEU A 159 40.34 -7.03 17.89
C LEU A 159 39.83 -8.36 17.33
N MET A 160 39.23 -8.35 16.13
CA MET A 160 38.78 -9.55 15.46
C MET A 160 39.98 -10.28 14.84
N SER A 161 40.15 -11.57 15.14
CA SER A 161 41.13 -12.38 14.42
C SER A 161 40.77 -12.40 12.92
N PRO A 162 41.75 -12.25 12.00
CA PRO A 162 41.46 -12.37 10.57
C PRO A 162 40.82 -13.75 10.33
N PRO A 163 39.76 -13.84 9.50
CA PRO A 163 39.22 -15.13 9.12
C PRO A 163 40.37 -15.96 8.53
N ALA A 164 40.54 -17.18 9.04
CA ALA A 164 41.54 -18.11 8.53
C ALA A 164 41.43 -18.13 7.00
N SER A 165 42.48 -17.66 6.32
CA SER A 165 42.51 -17.65 4.86
C SER A 165 42.25 -19.07 4.39
N ALA A 166 41.16 -19.28 3.66
CA ALA A 166 40.85 -20.56 3.06
C ALA A 166 42.10 -21.08 2.32
N PRO A 167 42.49 -22.36 2.52
CA PRO A 167 43.66 -22.90 1.87
C PRO A 167 43.46 -22.79 0.35
N LYS A 168 44.35 -22.05 -0.32
CA LYS A 168 44.41 -22.01 -1.78
C LYS A 168 44.69 -23.42 -2.27
N GLY A 169 43.69 -24.03 -2.89
CA GLY A 169 43.79 -25.35 -3.50
C GLY A 169 44.92 -25.41 -4.52
N GLY A 170 45.93 -26.23 -4.22
CA GLY A 170 46.93 -26.64 -5.19
C GLY A 170 46.29 -27.54 -6.25
N LYS A 171 46.50 -27.20 -7.51
CA LYS A 171 46.14 -28.03 -8.66
C LYS A 171 46.99 -29.30 -8.65
N GLY A 172 46.35 -30.46 -8.59
CA GLY A 172 46.95 -31.77 -8.86
C GLY A 172 46.04 -32.56 -9.78
N ASN A 173 46.56 -32.90 -10.97
CA ASN A 173 45.90 -33.68 -12.01
C ASN A 173 45.85 -35.19 -11.69
N ALA A 174 45.00 -35.88 -12.45
CA ALA A 174 44.93 -37.33 -12.74
C ALA A 174 44.05 -38.15 -11.77
N HIS A 175 43.27 -39.16 -12.17
CA HIS A 175 43.12 -39.90 -13.43
C HIS A 175 41.74 -40.58 -13.43
N ALA A 176 41.12 -40.74 -14.61
CA ALA A 176 39.92 -41.55 -14.79
C ALA A 176 40.28 -43.01 -15.10
N GLY A 177 39.57 -43.96 -14.49
CA GLY A 177 39.63 -45.39 -14.81
C GLY A 177 38.30 -46.05 -14.50
N ALA A 178 37.65 -46.58 -15.54
CA ALA A 178 36.39 -47.30 -15.50
C ALA A 178 36.61 -48.80 -15.21
N GLY A 179 35.61 -49.47 -14.62
CA GLY A 179 35.55 -50.93 -14.55
C GLY A 179 34.46 -51.46 -13.62
N ALA A 180 33.50 -52.19 -14.19
CA ALA A 180 32.28 -52.70 -13.57
C ALA A 180 32.47 -53.96 -12.69
N GLY A 181 31.49 -54.24 -11.84
CA GLY A 181 31.29 -55.55 -11.19
C GLY A 181 30.35 -55.50 -10.01
N GLY A 182 29.16 -56.12 -10.13
CA GLY A 182 28.14 -56.15 -9.09
C GLY A 182 28.45 -57.09 -7.91
N GLY A 183 27.64 -56.99 -6.85
CA GLY A 183 27.66 -57.92 -5.73
C GLY A 183 27.15 -57.28 -4.45
N VAL A 184 25.98 -57.73 -4.01
CA VAL A 184 25.28 -57.32 -2.80
C VAL A 184 26.08 -57.72 -1.56
N SER A 185 26.30 -56.80 -0.63
CA SER A 185 26.60 -57.11 0.77
C SER A 185 26.22 -55.93 1.66
N GLU A 186 25.28 -56.21 2.55
CA GLU A 186 24.91 -55.40 3.70
C GLU A 186 26.14 -55.25 4.62
N SER A 187 26.55 -54.00 4.86
CA SER A 187 27.00 -53.45 6.15
C SER A 187 27.77 -52.15 5.90
N HIS A 188 27.03 -51.03 5.95
CA HIS A 188 27.65 -49.72 6.15
C HIS A 188 27.13 -49.15 7.46
N GLY A 189 27.94 -49.35 8.50
CA GLY A 189 28.05 -48.37 9.57
C GLY A 189 28.54 -47.07 8.94
N THR A 190 27.60 -46.18 8.64
CA THR A 190 27.93 -44.81 8.30
C THR A 190 28.35 -44.11 9.59
N SER A 191 29.65 -44.11 9.86
CA SER A 191 30.31 -42.91 10.37
C SER A 191 30.16 -41.84 9.28
N GLY A 192 28.95 -41.30 9.18
CA GLY A 192 28.73 -39.99 8.59
C GLY A 192 29.39 -39.04 9.57
N ALA A 193 30.58 -38.56 9.23
CA ALA A 193 31.14 -37.38 9.84
C ALA A 193 30.07 -36.28 9.73
N ALA A 194 29.32 -36.09 10.82
CA ALA A 194 28.40 -34.99 10.94
C ALA A 194 29.19 -33.74 10.62
N ALA A 195 28.69 -32.94 9.67
CA ALA A 195 29.13 -31.55 9.56
C ALA A 195 29.18 -30.98 10.98
N PRO A 196 30.28 -30.33 11.40
CA PRO A 196 30.41 -29.91 12.79
C PRO A 196 29.18 -29.09 13.13
N ALA A 197 28.42 -29.55 14.13
CA ALA A 197 27.32 -28.77 14.67
C ALA A 197 27.96 -27.46 15.16
N VAL A 198 27.80 -26.39 14.39
CA VAL A 198 28.31 -25.08 14.76
C VAL A 198 27.50 -24.67 15.97
N ASP A 199 28.07 -24.83 17.16
CA ASP A 199 27.48 -24.35 18.40
C ASP A 199 27.49 -22.82 18.37
N LEU A 200 26.39 -22.26 17.87
CA LEU A 200 26.19 -20.83 17.65
C LEU A 200 26.37 -20.02 18.94
N PHE A 201 26.20 -20.65 20.10
CA PHE A 201 26.25 -20.01 21.41
C PHE A 201 27.54 -20.34 22.20
N ALA A 202 28.47 -21.10 21.62
CA ALA A 202 29.77 -21.40 22.25
C ALA A 202 30.53 -20.16 22.76
N PRO A 203 30.52 -18.99 22.07
CA PRO A 203 31.17 -17.78 22.57
C PRO A 203 30.60 -17.22 23.88
N LEU A 204 29.39 -17.64 24.29
CA LEU A 204 28.71 -17.16 25.49
C LEU A 204 29.06 -17.99 26.74
N LYS A 205 29.54 -19.23 26.58
CA LYS A 205 29.87 -20.14 27.69
C LYS A 205 30.87 -19.55 28.70
N PRO A 206 31.94 -18.84 28.28
CA PRO A 206 32.88 -18.21 29.21
C PRO A 206 32.24 -17.19 30.16
N LEU A 207 31.08 -16.62 29.81
CA LEU A 207 30.35 -15.66 30.66
C LEU A 207 29.69 -16.33 31.88
N THR A 208 29.74 -17.65 32.00
CA THR A 208 29.21 -18.36 33.18
C THR A 208 30.22 -18.48 34.32
N THR A 209 31.51 -18.27 34.05
CA THR A 209 32.61 -18.53 34.99
C THR A 209 32.83 -17.41 36.01
N PHE A 210 32.24 -16.24 35.80
CA PHE A 210 32.38 -15.06 36.66
C PHE A 210 31.08 -14.28 36.77
N ASP A 211 31.04 -13.34 37.73
CA ASP A 211 29.98 -12.32 37.83
C ASP A 211 30.55 -10.94 37.50
N ALA A 212 29.75 -10.09 36.86
CA ALA A 212 30.19 -8.77 36.45
C ALA A 212 29.09 -7.73 36.50
N ASN A 213 29.45 -6.49 36.86
CA ASN A 213 28.59 -5.33 36.66
C ASN A 213 29.36 -4.28 35.87
N VAL A 214 28.99 -4.07 34.61
CA VAL A 214 29.77 -3.28 33.66
C VAL A 214 28.96 -2.11 33.17
N LYS A 215 29.51 -0.91 33.34
CA LYS A 215 29.14 0.31 32.64
C LYS A 215 30.29 0.70 31.73
N LEU A 216 30.01 0.82 30.44
CA LEU A 216 31.00 1.12 29.42
C LEU A 216 30.43 2.18 28.48
N ALA A 217 31.12 3.31 28.34
CA ALA A 217 30.83 4.31 27.33
C ALA A 217 31.99 4.35 26.32
N VAL A 218 31.68 4.32 25.03
CA VAL A 218 32.67 4.39 23.96
C VAL A 218 32.27 5.51 22.99
N GLY A 219 33.14 6.49 22.81
CA GLY A 219 32.91 7.63 21.93
C GLY A 219 32.75 7.21 20.47
N ALA A 220 33.71 6.44 19.95
CA ALA A 220 33.67 5.86 18.61
C ALA A 220 34.19 4.41 18.57
N ALA A 221 33.59 3.55 17.76
CA ALA A 221 34.14 2.23 17.46
C ALA A 221 34.20 1.99 15.95
N VAL A 222 35.26 1.35 15.47
CA VAL A 222 35.35 0.90 14.07
C VAL A 222 34.99 -0.58 14.01
N VAL A 223 33.99 -0.92 13.19
CA VAL A 223 33.50 -2.30 12.99
C VAL A 223 33.22 -2.53 11.52
N ARG A 224 33.90 -3.49 10.92
CA ARG A 224 33.92 -3.82 9.49
C ARG A 224 34.14 -2.60 8.60
N GLY A 225 35.07 -1.73 9.01
CA GLY A 225 35.37 -0.45 8.35
C GLY A 225 34.32 0.65 8.56
N LEU A 226 33.22 0.37 9.27
CA LEU A 226 32.17 1.33 9.57
C LEU A 226 32.37 1.94 10.96
N THR A 227 32.20 3.25 11.09
CA THR A 227 32.33 3.94 12.38
C THR A 227 30.99 3.98 13.11
N ALA A 228 30.91 3.34 14.27
CA ALA A 228 29.86 3.51 15.28
C ALA A 228 30.23 4.67 16.22
N ARG A 229 29.25 5.46 16.67
CA ARG A 229 29.45 6.55 17.64
C ARG A 229 28.43 6.49 18.77
N ASN A 230 28.81 7.05 19.92
CA ASN A 230 27.99 7.14 21.13
C ASN A 230 27.47 5.76 21.56
N ILE A 231 28.39 4.84 21.81
CA ILE A 231 28.07 3.49 22.28
C ILE A 231 28.03 3.54 23.81
N ALA A 232 26.97 2.99 24.39
CA ALA A 232 26.84 2.84 25.83
C ALA A 232 26.33 1.44 26.17
N LEU A 233 26.99 0.78 27.10
CA LEU A 233 26.61 -0.53 27.64
C LEU A 233 26.48 -0.40 29.16
N ASP A 234 25.36 -0.84 29.69
CA ASP A 234 25.08 -1.02 31.11
C ASP A 234 24.50 -2.43 31.29
N ALA A 235 25.32 -3.34 31.82
CA ALA A 235 25.01 -4.75 31.91
C ALA A 235 25.41 -5.35 33.26
N THR A 236 24.66 -6.35 33.69
CA THR A 236 24.97 -7.16 34.87
C THR A 236 24.90 -8.63 34.51
N LEU A 237 25.97 -9.34 34.82
CA LEU A 237 26.11 -10.78 34.69
C LEU A 237 26.15 -11.37 36.09
N ALA A 238 25.13 -12.14 36.44
CA ALA A 238 25.01 -12.76 37.75
C ALA A 238 24.56 -14.21 37.59
N ARG A 239 25.36 -15.16 38.07
CA ARG A 239 25.05 -16.61 38.07
C ARG A 239 24.69 -17.16 36.68
N GLY A 240 25.39 -16.68 35.64
CA GLY A 240 25.14 -17.10 34.25
C GLY A 240 23.90 -16.46 33.60
N GLU A 241 23.28 -15.48 34.25
CA GLU A 241 22.23 -14.63 33.67
C GLU A 241 22.80 -13.24 33.35
N LEU A 242 22.65 -12.82 32.09
CA LEU A 242 23.03 -11.51 31.58
C LEU A 242 21.81 -10.60 31.50
N THR A 243 21.77 -9.58 32.35
CA THR A 243 20.81 -8.47 32.29
C THR A 243 21.42 -7.27 31.58
N LEU A 244 20.84 -6.88 30.44
CA LEU A 244 21.18 -5.68 29.68
C LEU A 244 20.22 -4.55 30.08
N ARG A 245 20.68 -3.62 30.94
CA ARG A 245 19.91 -2.41 31.29
C ARG A 245 19.88 -1.41 30.14
N ALA A 246 21.00 -1.28 29.44
CA ALA A 246 21.10 -0.48 28.23
C ALA A 246 22.26 -0.97 27.36
N LEU A 247 22.00 -1.25 26.09
CA LEU A 247 23.03 -1.29 25.05
C LEU A 247 22.57 -0.35 23.94
N LYS A 248 23.22 0.79 23.79
CA LYS A 248 22.84 1.85 22.84
C LYS A 248 23.98 2.10 21.87
N VAL A 249 23.63 2.34 20.61
CA VAL A 249 24.52 2.83 19.56
C VAL A 249 23.85 4.04 18.94
N GLY A 250 24.43 5.23 19.13
CA GLY A 250 23.80 6.48 18.69
C GLY A 250 23.83 6.67 17.17
N ASN A 251 24.93 6.28 16.51
CA ASN A 251 25.03 6.36 15.06
C ASN A 251 25.96 5.27 14.52
N PHE A 252 25.44 4.40 13.66
CA PHE A 252 26.19 3.43 12.88
C PHE A 252 25.71 3.49 11.43
N ALA A 253 26.46 4.14 10.53
CA ALA A 253 26.03 4.42 9.15
C ALA A 253 24.62 5.06 9.06
N GLY A 254 24.29 5.95 10.00
CA GLY A 254 22.97 6.61 10.07
C GLY A 254 21.90 5.84 10.84
N LEU A 255 22.21 4.66 11.38
CA LEU A 255 21.34 3.86 12.24
C LEU A 255 21.57 4.19 13.73
N SER A 256 20.51 4.43 14.48
CA SER A 256 20.52 4.42 15.94
C SER A 256 19.87 3.13 16.43
N ALA A 257 20.54 2.40 17.32
CA ALA A 257 20.04 1.12 17.83
C ALA A 257 20.12 1.04 19.36
N GLY A 258 19.22 0.28 19.97
CA GLY A 258 19.09 0.10 21.41
C GLY A 258 18.60 -1.30 21.76
N VAL A 259 19.22 -1.95 22.74
CA VAL A 259 18.83 -3.27 23.26
C VAL A 259 18.73 -3.21 24.79
N THR A 260 17.67 -3.81 25.34
CA THR A 260 17.46 -3.97 26.79
C THR A 260 16.77 -5.31 27.07
N GLY A 261 17.01 -5.94 28.21
CA GLY A 261 16.34 -7.19 28.62
C GLY A 261 17.29 -8.18 29.27
N GLY A 262 16.91 -9.45 29.36
CA GLY A 262 17.72 -10.50 29.98
C GLY A 262 17.99 -11.71 29.08
N LEU A 263 19.09 -12.39 29.33
CA LEU A 263 19.48 -13.67 28.73
C LEU A 263 19.90 -14.63 29.84
N ALA A 264 19.27 -15.79 29.93
CA ALA A 264 19.63 -16.85 30.88
C ALA A 264 20.00 -18.14 30.15
N GLY A 265 20.78 -19.03 30.79
CA GLY A 265 21.21 -20.30 30.19
C GLY A 265 22.31 -20.14 29.13
N LEU A 266 23.31 -19.28 29.41
CA LEU A 266 24.44 -18.98 28.51
C LEU A 266 25.42 -20.16 28.32
N ASP A 267 25.25 -21.24 29.09
CA ASP A 267 25.98 -22.50 29.01
C ASP A 267 25.47 -23.43 27.90
N GLY A 268 24.23 -23.23 27.44
CA GLY A 268 23.57 -24.01 26.40
C GLY A 268 22.82 -23.14 25.39
N ILE A 269 21.53 -23.41 25.20
CA ILE A 269 20.65 -22.60 24.36
C ILE A 269 20.06 -21.46 25.22
N PRO A 270 20.42 -20.19 24.96
CA PRO A 270 19.96 -19.10 25.81
C PRO A 270 18.44 -18.88 25.70
N THR A 271 17.87 -18.40 26.79
CA THR A 271 16.47 -17.97 26.88
C THR A 271 16.41 -16.46 27.08
N ALA A 272 15.65 -15.79 26.22
CA ALA A 272 15.39 -14.36 26.26
C ALA A 272 14.30 -14.04 27.29
N LYS A 273 14.61 -13.15 28.24
CA LYS A 273 13.68 -12.53 29.17
C LYS A 273 13.41 -11.10 28.72
N ASP A 274 12.36 -10.92 27.92
CA ASP A 274 11.88 -9.62 27.43
C ASP A 274 12.97 -8.76 26.77
N LEU A 275 13.68 -9.34 25.81
CA LEU A 275 14.65 -8.60 24.99
C LEU A 275 13.92 -7.63 24.07
N LYS A 276 14.02 -6.35 24.37
CA LYS A 276 13.52 -5.25 23.55
C LYS A 276 14.65 -4.72 22.69
N ILE A 277 14.42 -4.69 21.38
CA ILE A 277 15.34 -4.20 20.35
C ILE A 277 14.65 -3.03 19.66
N THR A 278 15.31 -1.89 19.64
CA THR A 278 14.86 -0.68 18.95
C THR A 278 15.92 -0.27 17.95
N ALA A 279 15.52 0.08 16.74
CA ALA A 279 16.41 0.54 15.69
C ALA A 279 15.69 1.60 14.86
N SER A 280 16.37 2.69 14.51
CA SER A 280 15.79 3.74 13.68
C SER A 280 16.85 4.39 12.81
N THR A 281 16.47 4.74 11.60
CA THR A 281 17.30 5.51 10.68
C THR A 281 16.43 6.49 9.89
N LYS A 282 16.99 7.65 9.58
CA LYS A 282 16.32 8.66 8.74
C LYS A 282 16.39 8.29 7.26
N ASP A 283 17.36 7.48 6.87
CA ASP A 283 17.60 7.06 5.50
C ASP A 283 18.26 5.68 5.50
N ALA A 284 17.56 4.70 4.94
CA ALA A 284 18.08 3.34 4.82
C ALA A 284 19.15 3.19 3.73
N GLY A 285 19.30 4.16 2.82
CA GLY A 285 20.24 4.14 1.69
C GLY A 285 21.70 3.91 2.09
N PRO A 286 22.28 4.74 2.98
CA PRO A 286 23.66 4.55 3.45
C PRO A 286 23.88 3.18 4.10
N LEU A 287 22.92 2.71 4.90
CA LEU A 287 23.00 1.42 5.57
C LEU A 287 22.93 0.24 4.58
N ALA A 288 22.00 0.30 3.61
CA ALA A 288 21.85 -0.73 2.58
C ALA A 288 23.11 -0.85 1.71
N LYS A 289 23.73 0.29 1.34
CA LYS A 289 25.01 0.33 0.63
C LYS A 289 26.15 -0.21 1.48
N ALA A 290 26.22 0.19 2.75
CA ALA A 290 27.27 -0.24 3.68
C ALA A 290 27.24 -1.76 3.97
N LEU A 291 26.04 -2.35 3.99
CA LEU A 291 25.84 -3.78 4.24
C LEU A 291 25.71 -4.62 2.96
N ALA A 292 25.79 -3.99 1.78
CA ALA A 292 25.58 -4.63 0.48
C ALA A 292 24.27 -5.47 0.41
N LEU A 293 23.17 -4.93 0.95
CA LEU A 293 21.88 -5.61 0.98
C LEU A 293 21.16 -5.47 -0.37
N ASP A 294 20.82 -6.60 -0.99
CA ASP A 294 19.94 -6.63 -2.15
C ASP A 294 18.48 -6.55 -1.64
N LEU A 295 17.84 -5.41 -1.88
CA LEU A 295 16.51 -5.10 -1.37
C LEU A 295 15.49 -5.19 -2.51
N PRO A 296 14.30 -5.80 -2.29
CA PRO A 296 13.25 -5.89 -3.31
C PRO A 296 12.66 -4.54 -3.70
N VAL A 297 12.97 -3.49 -2.95
CA VAL A 297 12.56 -2.10 -3.19
C VAL A 297 13.80 -1.20 -3.15
N SER A 298 13.82 -0.16 -3.99
CA SER A 298 14.93 0.79 -4.02
C SER A 298 15.15 1.43 -2.64
N PRO A 299 16.40 1.55 -2.14
CA PRO A 299 16.68 2.13 -0.82
C PRO A 299 16.12 3.54 -0.62
N GLU A 300 16.05 4.34 -1.69
CA GLU A 300 15.50 5.70 -1.70
C GLU A 300 13.99 5.73 -1.47
N ALA A 301 13.26 4.68 -1.88
CA ALA A 301 11.81 4.58 -1.67
C ALA A 301 11.45 4.24 -0.22
N LEU A 302 12.33 3.52 0.50
CA LEU A 302 12.11 3.14 1.90
C LEU A 302 12.10 4.35 2.84
N GLY A 303 12.95 5.34 2.57
CA GLY A 303 13.07 6.56 3.37
C GLY A 303 13.45 6.26 4.83
N ALA A 304 12.78 6.93 5.77
CA ALA A 304 12.96 6.69 7.20
C ALA A 304 12.39 5.32 7.60
N VAL A 305 13.20 4.54 8.34
CA VAL A 305 12.86 3.19 8.79
C VAL A 305 13.00 3.11 10.30
N SER A 306 12.01 2.50 10.95
CA SER A 306 12.03 2.21 12.40
C SER A 306 11.65 0.76 12.66
N VAL A 307 12.30 0.11 13.60
CA VAL A 307 12.02 -1.26 14.03
C VAL A 307 11.99 -1.30 15.55
N ASN A 308 10.88 -1.77 16.10
CA ASN A 308 10.73 -2.04 17.53
C ASN A 308 10.32 -3.50 17.69
N ALA A 309 11.22 -4.35 18.19
CA ALA A 309 10.98 -5.77 18.40
C ALA A 309 11.08 -6.13 19.89
N ALA A 310 10.26 -7.08 20.32
CA ALA A 310 10.31 -7.72 21.62
C ALA A 310 10.43 -9.23 21.41
N VAL A 311 11.41 -9.85 22.06
CA VAL A 311 11.77 -11.25 21.91
C VAL A 311 11.80 -11.90 23.29
N SER A 312 11.03 -12.98 23.46
CA SER A 312 10.97 -13.74 24.71
C SER A 312 10.95 -15.24 24.44
N GLY A 313 11.46 -16.05 25.37
CA GLY A 313 11.55 -17.51 25.24
C GLY A 313 12.89 -18.03 24.71
N SER A 314 12.94 -19.31 24.32
CA SER A 314 14.17 -19.93 23.78
C SER A 314 14.61 -19.27 22.47
N LEU A 315 15.91 -18.99 22.30
CA LEU A 315 16.45 -18.42 21.06
C LEU A 315 16.36 -19.36 19.84
N LEU A 316 16.02 -20.64 20.02
CA LEU A 316 15.72 -21.54 18.89
C LEU A 316 14.28 -21.38 18.36
N SER A 317 13.35 -20.98 19.21
CA SER A 317 11.94 -20.78 18.86
C SER A 317 11.35 -19.56 19.62
N PRO A 318 11.90 -18.36 19.42
CA PRO A 318 11.48 -17.18 20.14
C PRO A 318 10.05 -16.78 19.81
N SER A 319 9.32 -16.29 20.81
CA SER A 319 8.13 -15.48 20.62
C SER A 319 8.56 -14.05 20.29
N VAL A 320 8.14 -13.55 19.13
CA VAL A 320 8.55 -12.26 18.59
C VAL A 320 7.33 -11.39 18.35
N THR A 321 7.38 -10.16 18.87
CA THR A 321 6.47 -9.07 18.49
C THR A 321 7.31 -7.95 17.90
N ALA A 322 7.14 -7.63 16.63
CA ALA A 322 7.89 -6.58 15.94
C ALA A 322 6.94 -5.55 15.32
N ASN A 323 7.28 -4.28 15.42
CA ASN A 323 6.62 -3.18 14.72
C ASN A 323 7.66 -2.52 13.83
N LEU A 324 7.40 -2.52 12.52
CA LEU A 324 8.25 -1.95 11.49
C LEU A 324 7.55 -0.71 10.92
N GLY A 325 8.24 0.41 10.86
CA GLY A 325 7.80 1.63 10.20
C GLY A 325 8.68 1.87 8.98
N ALA A 326 8.08 2.02 7.80
CA ALA A 326 8.77 2.32 6.55
C ALA A 326 7.80 2.94 5.54
N MET A 327 8.30 3.72 4.59
CA MET A 327 7.49 4.31 3.50
C MET A 327 6.28 5.16 3.95
N GLY A 328 6.20 5.56 5.22
CA GLY A 328 5.04 6.28 5.79
C GLY A 328 3.92 5.37 6.35
N GLY A 329 4.13 4.05 6.36
CA GLY A 329 3.23 3.07 7.00
C GLY A 329 3.88 2.32 8.15
N THR A 330 3.07 1.52 8.84
CA THR A 330 3.49 0.65 9.95
C THR A 330 3.01 -0.78 9.71
N VAL A 331 3.90 -1.75 9.92
CA VAL A 331 3.62 -3.19 9.85
C VAL A 331 3.94 -3.80 11.21
N GLY A 332 2.93 -4.41 11.86
CA GLY A 332 3.10 -5.23 13.04
C GLY A 332 3.23 -6.71 12.66
N LEU A 333 4.10 -7.42 13.35
CA LEU A 333 4.31 -8.86 13.25
C LEU A 333 4.28 -9.45 14.66
N ARG A 334 3.53 -10.54 14.85
CA ARG A 334 3.45 -11.26 16.11
C ARG A 334 3.38 -12.76 15.87
N GLY A 335 4.31 -13.53 16.43
CA GLY A 335 4.27 -14.99 16.33
C GLY A 335 5.51 -15.65 16.89
N THR A 336 5.60 -16.96 16.75
CA THR A 336 6.81 -17.73 17.06
C THR A 336 7.62 -17.92 15.80
N LEU A 337 8.94 -17.70 15.89
CA LEU A 337 9.87 -17.86 14.77
C LEU A 337 10.82 -19.02 15.08
N PRO A 338 10.51 -20.27 14.70
CA PRO A 338 11.46 -21.35 14.85
C PRO A 338 12.61 -21.14 13.86
N VAL A 339 13.83 -20.97 14.36
CA VAL A 339 15.01 -20.69 13.52
C VAL A 339 15.28 -21.85 12.54
N LEU A 340 14.87 -23.09 12.90
CA LEU A 340 14.93 -24.26 12.02
C LEU A 340 13.73 -24.40 11.06
N ALA A 341 12.61 -23.68 11.27
CA ALA A 341 11.43 -23.76 10.39
C ALA A 341 11.62 -23.06 9.05
N LEU A 342 12.67 -22.25 8.90
CA LEU A 342 13.14 -21.75 7.60
C LEU A 342 13.51 -22.88 6.62
N ALA A 343 13.56 -24.14 7.09
CA ALA A 343 13.78 -25.36 6.31
C ALA A 343 12.49 -26.11 5.89
N GLY A 344 11.33 -25.44 5.82
CA GLY A 344 10.11 -25.99 5.20
C GLY A 344 8.98 -26.43 6.14
N GLN A 345 8.95 -25.94 7.38
CA GLN A 345 7.79 -26.13 8.27
C GLN A 345 6.81 -24.95 8.16
N ASP A 346 5.55 -25.18 8.49
CA ASP A 346 4.52 -24.15 8.45
C ASP A 346 4.76 -23.09 9.53
N LEU A 347 5.00 -21.86 9.09
CA LEU A 347 5.20 -20.71 9.95
C LEU A 347 3.86 -20.00 10.17
N ARG A 348 3.47 -19.75 11.42
CA ARG A 348 2.25 -19.00 11.77
C ARG A 348 2.57 -17.62 12.35
N LEU A 349 2.17 -16.57 11.65
CA LEU A 349 2.41 -15.17 12.02
C LEU A 349 1.12 -14.37 11.98
N GLY A 350 0.83 -13.62 13.04
CA GLY A 350 -0.12 -12.52 12.99
C GLY A 350 0.54 -11.29 12.37
N LEU A 351 -0.08 -10.72 11.34
CA LEU A 351 0.35 -9.49 10.69
C LEU A 351 -0.69 -8.39 10.90
N SER A 352 -0.23 -7.17 11.09
CA SER A 352 -1.03 -5.96 10.94
C SER A 352 -0.31 -4.99 10.03
N ALA A 353 -1.01 -4.27 9.18
CA ALA A 353 -0.42 -3.32 8.26
C ALA A 353 -1.34 -2.10 8.13
N ARG A 354 -0.77 -0.92 8.32
CA ARG A 354 -1.48 0.36 8.24
C ARG A 354 -0.70 1.37 7.41
N HIS A 355 -1.39 2.07 6.52
CA HIS A 355 -0.83 3.14 5.70
C HIS A 355 -1.85 4.25 5.47
N GLY A 356 -1.42 5.52 5.43
CA GLY A 356 -2.32 6.68 5.29
C GLY A 356 -2.81 6.96 3.85
N ASP A 357 -2.05 6.53 2.84
CA ASP A 357 -2.35 6.76 1.41
C ASP A 357 -2.01 5.53 0.55
N LEU A 358 -3.02 4.75 0.17
CA LEU A 358 -2.82 3.55 -0.66
C LEU A 358 -2.26 3.92 -2.05
N ALA A 359 -2.77 4.98 -2.69
CA ALA A 359 -2.32 5.38 -4.03
C ALA A 359 -0.88 5.92 -3.99
N GLY A 360 -0.49 6.61 -2.91
CA GLY A 360 0.89 7.01 -2.67
C GLY A 360 1.83 5.82 -2.50
N LEU A 361 1.43 4.80 -1.74
CA LEU A 361 2.23 3.59 -1.55
C LEU A 361 2.42 2.83 -2.87
N LEU A 362 1.34 2.59 -3.62
CA LEU A 362 1.40 1.88 -4.90
C LEU A 362 2.34 2.56 -5.90
N ARG A 363 2.31 3.90 -5.97
CA ARG A 363 3.26 4.68 -6.79
C ARG A 363 4.70 4.53 -6.34
N ARG A 364 4.97 4.47 -5.04
CA ARG A 364 6.33 4.23 -4.51
C ARG A 364 6.84 2.82 -4.80
N LEU A 365 5.92 1.85 -4.91
CA LEU A 365 6.21 0.47 -5.29
C LEU A 365 6.29 0.26 -6.81
N GLY A 366 6.20 1.34 -7.61
CA GLY A 366 6.34 1.28 -9.07
C GLY A 366 5.03 1.04 -9.83
N ALA A 367 3.87 0.99 -9.18
CA ALA A 367 2.60 0.92 -9.86
C ALA A 367 2.11 2.32 -10.28
N ASP A 368 1.89 2.53 -11.58
CA ASP A 368 1.38 3.78 -12.17
C ASP A 368 -0.13 4.01 -11.92
N TYR A 369 -0.61 3.65 -10.73
CA TYR A 369 -2.01 3.78 -10.36
C TYR A 369 -2.35 5.22 -9.99
N ARG A 370 -3.24 5.84 -10.78
CA ARG A 370 -3.78 7.18 -10.55
C ARG A 370 -5.30 7.11 -10.45
N PRO A 371 -5.86 7.04 -9.23
CA PRO A 371 -7.30 6.97 -9.04
C PRO A 371 -8.00 8.29 -9.44
N GLN A 372 -9.27 8.19 -9.83
CA GLN A 372 -10.15 9.34 -10.07
C GLN A 372 -10.44 10.14 -8.79
N GLY A 373 -10.48 9.46 -7.64
CA GLY A 373 -10.81 10.06 -6.35
C GLY A 373 -9.83 9.72 -5.24
N LYS A 374 -10.16 10.16 -4.01
CA LYS A 374 -9.38 9.82 -2.81
C LYS A 374 -9.70 8.39 -2.38
N VAL A 375 -8.79 7.45 -2.66
CA VAL A 375 -8.89 6.05 -2.21
C VAL A 375 -8.61 5.86 -0.71
N GLY A 376 -8.01 6.85 -0.05
CA GLY A 376 -7.69 6.81 1.37
C GLY A 376 -6.52 5.87 1.72
N GLY A 377 -6.37 5.60 3.01
CA GLY A 377 -5.39 4.66 3.56
C GLY A 377 -5.92 3.24 3.69
N PHE A 378 -5.15 2.35 4.29
CA PHE A 378 -5.64 1.03 4.70
C PHE A 378 -5.17 0.69 6.11
N ASP A 379 -5.89 -0.20 6.76
CA ASP A 379 -5.59 -0.78 8.06
C ASP A 379 -6.11 -2.20 8.07
N LEU A 380 -5.21 -3.18 7.99
CA LEU A 380 -5.52 -4.58 7.80
C LEU A 380 -4.82 -5.42 8.86
N THR A 381 -5.52 -6.41 9.39
CA THR A 381 -4.97 -7.48 10.21
C THR A 381 -5.20 -8.81 9.50
N ALA A 382 -4.27 -9.74 9.65
CA ALA A 382 -4.35 -11.06 9.05
C ALA A 382 -3.51 -12.08 9.84
N GLN A 383 -3.82 -13.36 9.69
CA GLN A 383 -2.98 -14.46 10.16
C GLN A 383 -2.41 -15.18 8.95
N VAL A 384 -1.09 -15.15 8.81
CA VAL A 384 -0.37 -15.84 7.75
C VAL A 384 0.13 -17.17 8.28
N THR A 385 -0.21 -18.25 7.59
CA THR A 385 0.33 -19.59 7.81
C THR A 385 0.93 -20.09 6.51
N GLY A 386 2.19 -20.52 6.48
CA GLY A 386 2.73 -21.07 5.24
C GLY A 386 4.21 -21.42 5.28
N ASN A 387 4.65 -21.98 4.16
CA ASN A 387 6.02 -22.37 3.85
C ASN A 387 6.41 -21.80 2.47
N PRO A 388 7.64 -21.98 1.97
CA PRO A 388 8.05 -21.41 0.68
C PRO A 388 7.23 -21.84 -0.54
N GLN A 389 6.43 -22.92 -0.47
CA GLN A 389 5.63 -23.43 -1.59
C GLN A 389 4.16 -22.99 -1.51
N SER A 390 3.63 -22.74 -0.31
CA SER A 390 2.23 -22.36 -0.10
C SER A 390 2.08 -21.34 1.03
N ILE A 391 1.27 -20.31 0.77
CA ILE A 391 0.97 -19.23 1.71
C ILE A 391 -0.53 -19.15 1.89
N ARG A 392 -1.00 -19.32 3.13
CA ARG A 392 -2.39 -19.10 3.52
C ARG A 392 -2.48 -17.86 4.40
N VAL A 393 -3.44 -17.01 4.10
CA VAL A 393 -3.75 -15.79 4.85
C VAL A 393 -5.19 -15.88 5.29
N ASP A 394 -5.39 -16.16 6.57
CA ASP A 394 -6.69 -16.32 7.21
C ASP A 394 -7.04 -15.08 8.03
N ASN A 395 -8.32 -14.89 8.32
CA ASN A 395 -8.81 -13.79 9.16
C ASN A 395 -8.34 -12.41 8.69
N ILE A 396 -8.32 -12.18 7.37
CA ILE A 396 -8.12 -10.84 6.82
C ILE A 396 -9.28 -10.00 7.34
N ALA A 397 -9.00 -8.92 8.06
CA ALA A 397 -10.01 -8.03 8.59
C ALA A 397 -9.46 -6.60 8.64
N GLY A 398 -10.29 -5.62 8.30
CA GLY A 398 -9.88 -4.23 8.40
C GLY A 398 -10.62 -3.29 7.46
N LYS A 399 -9.94 -2.21 7.08
CA LYS A 399 -10.47 -1.17 6.20
C LYS A 399 -9.48 -0.87 5.07
N VAL A 400 -10.01 -0.73 3.86
CA VAL A 400 -9.31 -0.20 2.69
C VAL A 400 -10.10 1.02 2.22
N GLY A 401 -9.54 2.20 2.45
CA GLY A 401 -10.26 3.46 2.29
C GLY A 401 -11.50 3.51 3.19
N PRO A 402 -12.67 3.87 2.65
CA PRO A 402 -13.94 3.82 3.39
C PRO A 402 -14.54 2.41 3.52
N VAL A 403 -13.97 1.40 2.85
CA VAL A 403 -14.57 0.06 2.71
C VAL A 403 -14.05 -0.86 3.80
N THR A 404 -14.95 -1.51 4.55
CA THR A 404 -14.60 -2.61 5.45
C THR A 404 -14.34 -3.88 4.66
N THR A 405 -13.28 -4.61 4.96
CA THR A 405 -12.88 -5.80 4.22
C THR A 405 -12.65 -6.95 5.20
N ALA A 406 -13.24 -8.11 4.91
CA ALA A 406 -12.96 -9.36 5.61
C ALA A 406 -12.71 -10.48 4.60
N GLY A 407 -11.92 -11.51 4.94
CA GLY A 407 -11.69 -12.60 3.99
C GLY A 407 -10.56 -13.56 4.31
N SER A 408 -10.23 -14.36 3.31
CA SER A 408 -9.07 -15.26 3.28
C SER A 408 -8.45 -15.31 1.89
N LEU A 409 -7.15 -15.58 1.84
CA LEU A 409 -6.36 -15.75 0.62
C LEU A 409 -5.50 -17.01 0.77
N SER A 410 -5.49 -17.87 -0.24
CA SER A 410 -4.55 -18.99 -0.35
C SER A 410 -3.78 -18.86 -1.64
N LEU A 411 -2.46 -18.89 -1.56
CA LEU A 411 -1.55 -18.78 -2.70
C LEU A 411 -0.67 -20.05 -2.75
N VAL A 412 -0.74 -20.76 -3.86
CA VAL A 412 0.15 -21.89 -4.16
C VAL A 412 1.14 -21.42 -5.21
N LEU A 413 2.42 -21.38 -4.84
CA LEU A 413 3.49 -20.90 -5.72
C LEU A 413 4.18 -22.05 -6.48
N GLU A 414 3.77 -23.28 -6.23
CA GLU A 414 4.29 -24.47 -6.89
C GLU A 414 3.75 -24.62 -8.32
N GLY A 415 4.65 -24.77 -9.30
CA GLY A 415 4.33 -24.95 -10.72
C GLY A 415 4.71 -23.76 -11.62
N ALA A 416 4.41 -23.88 -12.92
CA ALA A 416 4.76 -22.85 -13.91
C ALA A 416 3.94 -21.55 -13.79
N LYS A 417 2.79 -21.61 -13.10
CA LYS A 417 1.92 -20.45 -12.82
C LYS A 417 1.41 -20.54 -11.37
N PRO A 418 1.50 -19.45 -10.59
CA PRO A 418 0.95 -19.44 -9.24
C PRO A 418 -0.58 -19.49 -9.30
N LYS A 419 -1.19 -20.20 -8.34
CA LYS A 419 -2.65 -20.31 -8.16
C LYS A 419 -3.08 -19.55 -6.92
N ALA A 420 -4.04 -18.64 -7.07
CA ALA A 420 -4.61 -17.87 -5.97
C ALA A 420 -6.08 -18.25 -5.76
N LEU A 421 -6.49 -18.44 -4.50
CA LEU A 421 -7.89 -18.57 -4.10
C LEU A 421 -8.21 -17.45 -3.11
N VAL A 422 -9.19 -16.63 -3.47
CA VAL A 422 -9.46 -15.33 -2.83
C VAL A 422 -10.93 -15.29 -2.43
N ASN A 423 -11.21 -15.20 -1.13
CA ASN A 423 -12.57 -15.08 -0.61
C ASN A 423 -12.70 -13.77 0.16
N LEU A 424 -13.49 -12.83 -0.37
CA LEU A 424 -13.66 -11.48 0.18
C LEU A 424 -15.12 -11.21 0.55
N ALA A 425 -15.33 -10.68 1.74
CA ALA A 425 -16.53 -10.02 2.18
C ALA A 425 -16.24 -8.53 2.32
N LEU A 426 -16.84 -7.72 1.45
CA LEU A 426 -16.68 -6.28 1.42
C LEU A 426 -17.90 -5.62 2.10
N GLY A 427 -17.67 -4.47 2.74
CA GLY A 427 -18.75 -3.58 3.16
C GLY A 427 -19.38 -2.86 1.97
N PRO A 428 -20.27 -1.88 2.24
CA PRO A 428 -20.73 -0.95 1.21
C PRO A 428 -19.56 -0.26 0.52
N VAL A 429 -19.46 -0.39 -0.80
CA VAL A 429 -18.35 0.13 -1.61
C VAL A 429 -18.87 1.02 -2.74
N ASP A 430 -18.25 2.17 -2.90
CA ASP A 430 -18.33 2.96 -4.13
C ASP A 430 -17.07 2.69 -4.94
N ILE A 431 -17.22 2.11 -6.13
CA ILE A 431 -16.09 1.72 -6.98
C ILE A 431 -15.52 2.94 -7.72
N THR A 432 -16.33 3.99 -7.92
CA THR A 432 -15.99 5.16 -8.75
C THR A 432 -14.63 5.79 -8.35
N PRO A 433 -14.33 6.04 -7.07
CA PRO A 433 -13.05 6.61 -6.65
C PRO A 433 -11.84 5.69 -6.89
N PHE A 434 -12.05 4.38 -7.01
CA PHE A 434 -11.00 3.37 -7.23
C PHE A 434 -10.71 3.12 -8.72
N LEU A 435 -11.43 3.78 -9.63
CA LEU A 435 -11.16 3.64 -11.06
C LEU A 435 -9.97 4.51 -11.47
N PRO A 436 -9.16 4.08 -12.46
CA PRO A 436 -8.12 4.92 -13.04
C PRO A 436 -8.71 6.20 -13.63
N ALA A 437 -8.03 7.33 -13.51
CA ALA A 437 -8.44 8.57 -14.16
C ALA A 437 -8.57 8.38 -15.68
N LYS A 438 -9.76 8.66 -16.25
CA LYS A 438 -9.99 8.65 -17.70
C LYS A 438 -8.99 9.62 -18.35
N ARG A 439 -7.97 9.10 -19.06
CA ARG A 439 -7.06 9.92 -19.86
C ARG A 439 -7.77 10.24 -21.18
N ALA A 440 -8.55 11.32 -21.21
CA ALA A 440 -8.87 11.94 -22.48
C ALA A 440 -7.56 12.54 -23.03
N ALA A 441 -6.86 11.80 -23.88
CA ALA A 441 -5.79 12.36 -24.69
C ALA A 441 -6.44 13.29 -25.73
N GLY A 442 -6.84 14.48 -25.30
CA GLY A 442 -7.18 15.56 -26.20
C GLY A 442 -5.93 15.93 -26.97
N LEU A 443 -5.84 15.53 -28.23
CA LEU A 443 -4.80 15.96 -29.16
C LEU A 443 -4.81 17.48 -29.42
N LEU A 444 -5.71 18.21 -28.76
CA LEU A 444 -5.91 19.66 -28.81
C LEU A 444 -5.62 20.38 -27.48
N ASP A 445 -5.28 19.67 -26.39
CA ASP A 445 -5.06 20.30 -25.06
C ASP A 445 -3.60 20.77 -24.85
N ARG A 446 -2.74 20.60 -25.86
CA ARG A 446 -1.46 21.33 -25.93
C ARG A 446 -1.76 22.64 -26.62
N GLY A 447 -1.90 23.71 -25.84
CA GLY A 447 -2.26 25.08 -26.23
C GLY A 447 -1.51 25.66 -27.45
N TRP A 448 -1.84 25.16 -28.64
CA TRP A 448 -1.70 25.87 -29.89
C TRP A 448 -2.99 26.67 -30.04
N GLY A 449 -2.93 27.93 -29.64
CA GLY A 449 -3.94 28.90 -30.01
C GLY A 449 -3.95 29.03 -31.53
N ILE A 450 -4.79 28.25 -32.21
CA ILE A 450 -5.21 28.55 -33.58
C ILE A 450 -6.20 29.72 -33.48
N THR A 451 -5.65 30.88 -33.14
CA THR A 451 -6.34 32.14 -33.30
C THR A 451 -6.24 32.49 -34.79
N ARG A 452 -7.40 32.38 -35.46
CA ARG A 452 -7.67 32.89 -36.82
C ARG A 452 -6.99 32.12 -37.95
N ALA A 453 -7.73 31.17 -38.54
CA ALA A 453 -7.59 30.95 -39.97
C ALA A 453 -8.17 32.19 -40.71
N PRO A 454 -7.42 32.88 -41.58
CA PRO A 454 -7.96 33.96 -42.38
C PRO A 454 -9.05 33.41 -43.32
N ALA A 455 -10.13 34.18 -43.51
CA ALA A 455 -11.29 33.84 -44.34
C ALA A 455 -10.98 33.64 -45.85
N ALA A 456 -9.71 33.70 -46.25
CA ALA A 456 -9.26 33.54 -47.64
C ALA A 456 -8.94 32.09 -48.04
N TRP A 457 -9.12 31.10 -47.14
CA TRP A 457 -8.95 29.67 -47.44
C TRP A 457 -10.30 28.92 -47.44
N ALA A 458 -11.33 29.52 -48.03
CA ALA A 458 -12.56 28.82 -48.40
C ALA A 458 -12.36 28.12 -49.76
N GLY A 459 -11.66 26.98 -49.75
CA GLY A 459 -11.63 26.05 -50.88
C GLY A 459 -12.82 25.08 -50.80
N PRO A 460 -13.52 24.78 -51.92
CA PRO A 460 -14.60 23.80 -51.93
C PRO A 460 -13.98 22.40 -51.84
N GLY A 461 -13.94 21.87 -50.62
CA GLY A 461 -13.32 20.58 -50.34
C GLY A 461 -13.08 20.46 -48.85
N GLY A 462 -14.17 20.27 -48.09
CA GLY A 462 -14.07 19.90 -46.68
C GLY A 462 -13.18 18.67 -46.58
N ASN A 463 -12.01 18.84 -45.96
CA ASN A 463 -11.01 17.79 -45.86
C ASN A 463 -11.68 16.57 -45.20
N PRO A 464 -11.86 15.42 -45.88
CA PRO A 464 -12.58 14.28 -45.33
C PRO A 464 -11.91 13.74 -44.07
N LEU A 465 -10.63 14.07 -43.86
CA LEU A 465 -9.88 13.82 -42.64
C LEU A 465 -10.38 14.65 -41.44
N MET A 466 -10.80 15.91 -41.62
CA MET A 466 -11.41 16.72 -40.54
C MET A 466 -12.86 16.29 -40.25
N ALA A 467 -13.62 15.87 -41.28
CA ALA A 467 -14.97 15.34 -41.11
C ALA A 467 -14.99 13.92 -40.50
N ALA A 468 -14.01 13.07 -40.86
CA ALA A 468 -13.83 11.74 -40.27
C ALA A 468 -13.25 11.81 -38.85
N VAL A 469 -12.41 12.79 -38.54
CA VAL A 469 -11.93 13.04 -37.16
C VAL A 469 -13.04 13.68 -36.29
N ALA A 470 -13.95 14.46 -36.89
CA ALA A 470 -15.14 14.98 -36.19
C ALA A 470 -16.24 13.92 -35.95
N ALA A 471 -16.22 12.78 -36.66
CA ALA A 471 -17.27 11.76 -36.60
C ALA A 471 -16.95 10.53 -35.73
N VAL A 472 -15.78 10.47 -35.08
CA VAL A 472 -15.49 9.41 -34.09
C VAL A 472 -15.66 10.00 -32.69
N ASN A 473 -16.89 9.85 -32.20
CA ASN A 473 -17.44 10.34 -30.95
C ASN A 473 -16.45 10.22 -29.77
N SER A 474 -16.16 11.32 -29.07
CA SER A 474 -15.29 11.39 -27.88
C SER A 474 -15.83 10.61 -26.67
N ARG A 475 -16.96 9.92 -26.84
CA ARG A 475 -17.71 9.22 -25.79
C ARG A 475 -17.10 7.88 -25.41
N TRP A 476 -16.49 7.17 -26.36
CA TRP A 476 -15.86 5.87 -26.11
C TRP A 476 -14.35 6.02 -26.04
N SER A 477 -13.74 5.59 -24.93
CA SER A 477 -12.30 5.66 -24.76
C SER A 477 -11.57 4.75 -25.76
N LYS A 478 -10.54 5.29 -26.41
CA LYS A 478 -9.58 4.54 -27.24
C LYS A 478 -8.37 4.07 -26.44
N ALA A 479 -8.33 4.32 -25.13
CA ALA A 479 -7.22 3.89 -24.29
C ALA A 479 -7.17 2.34 -24.27
N PRO A 480 -5.99 1.75 -24.45
CA PRO A 480 -5.86 0.30 -24.43
C PRO A 480 -6.14 -0.25 -23.03
N ILE A 481 -7.02 -1.24 -22.97
CA ILE A 481 -7.29 -2.06 -21.80
C ILE A 481 -6.20 -3.12 -21.74
N ASP A 482 -5.41 -3.09 -20.67
CA ASP A 482 -4.34 -4.04 -20.46
C ASP A 482 -4.87 -5.32 -19.79
N LEU A 483 -4.95 -6.40 -20.57
CA LEU A 483 -5.35 -7.74 -20.13
C LEU A 483 -4.15 -8.69 -20.01
N VAL A 484 -2.91 -8.19 -20.13
CA VAL A 484 -1.70 -9.03 -20.07
C VAL A 484 -1.55 -9.70 -18.70
N VAL A 485 -2.02 -9.05 -17.63
CA VAL A 485 -2.01 -9.59 -16.26
C VAL A 485 -2.74 -10.94 -16.14
N LEU A 486 -3.74 -11.22 -16.99
CA LEU A 486 -4.49 -12.48 -16.97
C LEU A 486 -3.62 -13.70 -17.31
N ASN A 487 -2.47 -13.49 -17.97
CA ASN A 487 -1.54 -14.58 -18.30
C ASN A 487 -0.52 -14.87 -17.19
N THR A 488 -0.45 -14.01 -16.15
CA THR A 488 0.62 -14.06 -15.14
C THR A 488 0.32 -15.00 -13.98
N MET A 489 -0.95 -15.22 -13.65
CA MET A 489 -1.39 -16.11 -12.57
C MET A 489 -2.78 -16.66 -12.85
N ASP A 490 -3.06 -17.85 -12.33
CA ASP A 490 -4.43 -18.37 -12.27
C ASP A 490 -5.03 -17.97 -10.91
N ALA A 491 -6.29 -17.52 -10.90
CA ALA A 491 -6.92 -16.99 -9.69
C ALA A 491 -8.43 -17.27 -9.65
N ALA A 492 -8.93 -17.82 -8.53
CA ALA A 492 -10.35 -17.90 -8.24
C ALA A 492 -10.72 -16.87 -7.17
N VAL A 493 -11.71 -16.03 -7.47
CA VAL A 493 -12.15 -14.92 -6.62
C VAL A 493 -13.64 -15.05 -6.34
N THR A 494 -14.00 -15.14 -5.07
CA THR A 494 -15.37 -14.94 -4.61
C THR A 494 -15.45 -13.66 -3.80
N ALA A 495 -16.40 -12.79 -4.13
CA ALA A 495 -16.56 -11.50 -3.47
C ALA A 495 -18.03 -11.22 -3.20
N THR A 496 -18.36 -10.87 -1.95
CA THR A 496 -19.71 -10.46 -1.54
C THR A 496 -19.69 -9.02 -1.04
N SER A 497 -20.74 -8.26 -1.31
CA SER A 497 -20.93 -6.92 -0.76
C SER A 497 -22.42 -6.61 -0.55
N PRO A 498 -22.82 -6.04 0.61
CA PRO A 498 -24.19 -5.59 0.82
C PRO A 498 -24.65 -4.52 -0.17
N LYS A 499 -23.73 -3.68 -0.65
CA LYS A 499 -24.05 -2.56 -1.54
C LYS A 499 -22.83 -2.15 -2.35
N VAL A 500 -22.95 -2.21 -3.67
CA VAL A 500 -21.96 -1.70 -4.61
C VAL A 500 -22.56 -0.51 -5.35
N THR A 501 -21.88 0.62 -5.34
CA THR A 501 -22.25 1.82 -6.10
C THR A 501 -21.24 2.06 -7.23
N PHE A 502 -21.73 2.35 -8.43
CA PHE A 502 -20.90 2.71 -9.59
C PHE A 502 -21.64 3.76 -10.42
N GLU A 503 -21.04 4.95 -10.62
CA GLU A 503 -21.61 6.06 -11.41
C GLU A 503 -23.12 6.32 -11.11
N GLY A 504 -23.53 6.21 -9.84
CA GLY A 504 -24.92 6.40 -9.38
C GLY A 504 -25.82 5.16 -9.42
N ALA A 505 -25.42 4.10 -10.14
CA ALA A 505 -26.10 2.80 -10.09
C ALA A 505 -25.78 2.06 -8.79
N VAL A 506 -26.80 1.45 -8.19
CA VAL A 506 -26.67 0.72 -6.92
C VAL A 506 -27.08 -0.73 -7.12
N LEU A 507 -26.14 -1.64 -6.82
CA LEU A 507 -26.34 -3.08 -6.75
C LEU A 507 -26.36 -3.52 -5.28
N GLU A 508 -27.51 -3.95 -4.78
CA GLU A 508 -27.66 -4.46 -3.41
C GLU A 508 -27.40 -5.97 -3.37
N ASN A 509 -26.83 -6.48 -2.28
CA ASN A 509 -26.50 -7.90 -2.10
C ASN A 509 -25.72 -8.48 -3.30
N ALA A 510 -24.65 -7.78 -3.69
CA ALA A 510 -23.79 -8.20 -4.77
C ALA A 510 -23.01 -9.46 -4.36
N ASP A 511 -23.03 -10.45 -5.24
CA ASP A 511 -22.26 -11.68 -5.09
C ASP A 511 -21.61 -12.02 -6.43
N LEU A 512 -20.29 -12.06 -6.42
CA LEU A 512 -19.42 -12.24 -7.58
C LEU A 512 -18.60 -13.51 -7.39
N GLY A 513 -18.66 -14.41 -8.36
CA GLY A 513 -17.71 -15.51 -8.53
C GLY A 513 -17.00 -15.35 -9.89
N ALA A 514 -15.68 -15.21 -9.85
CA ALA A 514 -14.85 -15.07 -11.04
C ALA A 514 -13.60 -15.96 -10.94
N ALA A 515 -13.16 -16.53 -12.06
CA ALA A 515 -11.96 -17.34 -12.17
C ALA A 515 -11.12 -16.88 -13.36
N VAL A 516 -9.80 -16.88 -13.21
CA VAL A 516 -8.83 -16.67 -14.27
C VAL A 516 -8.06 -17.97 -14.43
N GLU A 517 -8.18 -18.60 -15.60
CA GLU A 517 -7.45 -19.81 -15.93
C GLU A 517 -6.85 -19.67 -17.32
N GLY A 518 -5.53 -19.83 -17.44
CA GLY A 518 -4.89 -19.90 -18.75
C GLY A 518 -5.03 -18.62 -19.60
N GLY A 519 -5.23 -17.45 -18.98
CA GLY A 519 -5.45 -16.19 -19.70
C GLY A 519 -6.90 -15.89 -20.06
N VAL A 520 -7.86 -16.67 -19.55
CA VAL A 520 -9.30 -16.46 -19.70
C VAL A 520 -9.91 -16.13 -18.35
N LEU A 521 -10.48 -14.93 -18.23
CA LEU A 521 -11.30 -14.49 -17.10
C LEU A 521 -12.74 -14.94 -17.36
N THR A 522 -13.28 -15.78 -16.48
CA THR A 522 -14.66 -16.25 -16.48
C THR A 522 -15.35 -15.73 -15.23
N VAL A 523 -16.36 -14.89 -15.39
CA VAL A 523 -17.31 -14.52 -14.34
C VAL A 523 -18.43 -15.57 -14.35
N GLU A 524 -18.32 -16.54 -13.45
CA GLU A 524 -19.26 -17.66 -13.32
C GLU A 524 -20.64 -17.21 -12.86
N ARG A 525 -20.67 -16.19 -12.00
CA ARG A 525 -21.90 -15.60 -11.47
C ARG A 525 -21.66 -14.17 -10.99
N LEU A 526 -22.56 -13.28 -11.39
CA LEU A 526 -22.75 -11.97 -10.79
C LEU A 526 -24.24 -11.86 -10.46
N THR A 527 -24.58 -11.86 -9.17
CA THR A 527 -25.96 -11.77 -8.71
C THR A 527 -26.16 -10.59 -7.76
N GLY A 528 -27.38 -10.04 -7.72
CA GLY A 528 -27.74 -8.99 -6.76
C GLY A 528 -29.07 -8.34 -7.11
N ARG A 529 -29.36 -7.20 -6.49
CA ARG A 529 -30.54 -6.39 -6.79
C ARG A 529 -30.14 -5.06 -7.42
N LEU A 530 -30.34 -4.92 -8.72
CA LEU A 530 -30.08 -3.68 -9.45
C LEU A 530 -31.40 -2.92 -9.62
N PHE A 531 -31.45 -1.68 -9.11
CA PHE A 531 -32.68 -0.86 -9.12
C PHE A 531 -33.90 -1.57 -8.51
N GLY A 532 -33.70 -2.47 -7.55
CA GLY A 532 -34.76 -3.27 -6.93
C GLY A 532 -35.21 -4.52 -7.72
N GLY A 533 -34.68 -4.76 -8.92
CA GLY A 533 -34.90 -5.99 -9.69
C GLY A 533 -33.77 -7.01 -9.45
N ALA A 534 -34.04 -8.29 -9.65
CA ALA A 534 -33.02 -9.35 -9.52
C ALA A 534 -32.11 -9.37 -10.76
N LEU A 535 -30.81 -9.17 -10.56
CA LEU A 535 -29.78 -9.30 -11.58
C LEU A 535 -29.12 -10.68 -11.47
N THR A 536 -29.01 -11.38 -12.60
CA THR A 536 -28.12 -12.54 -12.75
C THR A 536 -27.35 -12.43 -14.06
N ALA A 537 -26.02 -12.38 -14.00
CA ALA A 537 -25.17 -12.23 -15.16
C ALA A 537 -23.94 -13.15 -15.11
N LYS A 538 -23.41 -13.47 -16.29
CA LYS A 538 -22.16 -14.19 -16.52
C LYS A 538 -21.38 -13.48 -17.60
N ALA A 539 -20.06 -13.54 -17.54
CA ALA A 539 -19.21 -12.92 -18.55
C ALA A 539 -17.92 -13.73 -18.77
N THR A 540 -17.35 -13.65 -19.96
CA THR A 540 -16.00 -14.16 -20.24
C THR A 540 -15.18 -13.09 -20.94
N ALA A 541 -13.89 -13.03 -20.63
CA ALA A 541 -12.92 -12.14 -21.24
C ALA A 541 -11.60 -12.87 -21.47
N THR A 542 -11.07 -12.81 -22.68
CA THR A 542 -9.78 -13.44 -23.03
C THR A 542 -8.68 -12.39 -23.14
N SER A 543 -7.43 -12.78 -22.93
CA SER A 543 -6.26 -11.90 -23.16
C SER A 543 -6.13 -11.42 -24.61
N ALA A 544 -6.79 -12.10 -25.57
CA ALA A 544 -6.92 -11.71 -26.97
C ALA A 544 -7.98 -10.61 -27.21
N GLY A 545 -8.70 -10.17 -26.18
CA GLY A 545 -9.73 -9.13 -26.29
C GLY A 545 -11.09 -9.63 -26.79
N GLN A 546 -11.34 -10.94 -26.76
CA GLN A 546 -12.68 -11.51 -27.00
C GLN A 546 -13.48 -11.47 -25.70
N LEU A 547 -14.69 -10.94 -25.77
CA LEU A 547 -15.58 -10.71 -24.63
C LEU A 547 -16.95 -11.32 -24.92
N SER A 548 -17.56 -11.93 -23.91
CA SER A 548 -18.98 -12.30 -23.94
C SER A 548 -19.64 -11.94 -22.62
N ALA A 549 -20.91 -11.55 -22.66
CA ALA A 549 -21.70 -11.29 -21.46
C ALA A 549 -23.14 -11.70 -21.71
N ALA A 550 -23.72 -12.43 -20.78
CA ALA A 550 -25.12 -12.84 -20.83
C ALA A 550 -25.77 -12.69 -19.47
N GLY A 551 -27.04 -12.31 -19.43
CA GLY A 551 -27.74 -12.13 -18.16
C GLY A 551 -29.16 -11.64 -18.32
N GLN A 552 -29.81 -11.52 -17.17
CA GLN A 552 -31.18 -11.04 -17.05
C GLN A 552 -31.29 -10.09 -15.85
N ILE A 553 -32.17 -9.12 -15.98
CA ILE A 553 -32.64 -8.24 -14.92
C ILE A 553 -34.15 -8.43 -14.85
N ALA A 554 -34.66 -8.91 -13.73
CA ALA A 554 -36.10 -9.16 -13.55
C ALA A 554 -36.70 -8.18 -12.53
N GLY A 555 -37.71 -7.41 -12.95
CA GLY A 555 -38.50 -6.53 -12.10
C GLY A 555 -37.76 -5.30 -11.57
N ALA A 556 -36.85 -4.72 -12.35
CA ALA A 556 -36.17 -3.47 -12.00
C ALA A 556 -37.16 -2.30 -11.94
N ASP A 557 -37.06 -1.49 -10.90
CA ASP A 557 -37.92 -0.33 -10.68
C ASP A 557 -37.28 0.92 -11.28
N LEU A 558 -37.94 1.47 -12.30
CA LEU A 558 -37.48 2.66 -13.00
C LEU A 558 -37.38 3.89 -12.09
N THR A 559 -38.18 3.98 -11.02
CA THR A 559 -38.10 5.12 -10.09
C THR A 559 -36.75 5.14 -9.35
N LYS A 560 -36.19 3.95 -9.11
CA LYS A 560 -34.85 3.77 -8.52
C LYS A 560 -33.76 3.93 -9.56
N ALA A 561 -33.99 3.48 -10.79
CA ALA A 561 -33.07 3.65 -11.91
C ALA A 561 -32.93 5.11 -12.34
N GLY A 562 -33.99 5.90 -12.21
CA GLY A 562 -34.06 7.26 -12.72
C GLY A 562 -33.05 8.23 -12.12
N LYS A 563 -32.62 8.01 -10.88
CA LYS A 563 -31.54 8.80 -10.25
C LYS A 563 -30.17 8.54 -10.89
N ALA A 564 -29.94 7.34 -11.39
CA ALA A 564 -28.69 6.94 -12.05
C ALA A 564 -28.71 7.25 -13.55
N LEU A 565 -29.86 7.09 -14.20
CA LEU A 565 -30.04 7.26 -15.64
C LEU A 565 -30.43 8.70 -16.05
N GLY A 566 -30.72 9.58 -15.08
CA GLY A 566 -31.07 10.98 -15.32
C GLY A 566 -32.54 11.24 -15.65
N SER A 567 -33.38 10.20 -15.75
CA SER A 567 -34.80 10.32 -16.12
C SER A 567 -35.72 9.80 -15.02
N VAL A 568 -36.71 10.57 -14.57
CA VAL A 568 -37.62 10.13 -13.49
C VAL A 568 -38.78 9.32 -14.07
N ALA A 569 -38.56 8.12 -14.60
CA ALA A 569 -39.65 7.25 -15.05
C ALA A 569 -40.18 6.39 -13.89
N ALA A 570 -41.47 6.05 -13.89
CA ALA A 570 -42.02 5.00 -13.04
C ALA A 570 -42.40 3.77 -13.88
N GLY A 571 -42.34 2.57 -13.29
CA GLY A 571 -42.65 1.31 -13.96
C GLY A 571 -41.65 0.20 -13.66
N LYS A 572 -41.97 -1.04 -14.08
CA LYS A 572 -41.12 -2.22 -13.90
C LYS A 572 -40.52 -2.65 -15.24
N ILE A 573 -39.24 -3.00 -15.23
CA ILE A 573 -38.50 -3.49 -16.40
C ILE A 573 -38.01 -4.91 -16.17
N ASN A 574 -38.13 -5.74 -17.20
CA ASN A 574 -37.28 -6.91 -17.40
C ASN A 574 -36.38 -6.70 -18.63
N ALA A 575 -35.13 -7.12 -18.52
CA ALA A 575 -34.18 -7.06 -19.63
C ALA A 575 -33.34 -8.32 -19.67
N ASP A 576 -33.20 -8.92 -20.85
CA ASP A 576 -32.32 -10.05 -21.11
C ASP A 576 -31.28 -9.62 -22.15
N PHE A 577 -30.02 -10.02 -21.94
CA PHE A 577 -28.94 -9.73 -22.85
C PHE A 577 -28.08 -10.96 -23.08
N ASP A 578 -27.64 -11.14 -24.32
CA ASP A 578 -26.61 -12.09 -24.73
C ASP A 578 -25.77 -11.41 -25.80
N VAL A 579 -24.58 -10.95 -25.43
CA VAL A 579 -23.72 -10.11 -26.25
C VAL A 579 -22.30 -10.64 -26.30
N THR A 580 -21.66 -10.41 -27.44
CA THR A 580 -20.26 -10.73 -27.73
C THR A 580 -19.58 -9.49 -28.31
N ALA A 581 -18.30 -9.31 -28.01
CA ALA A 581 -17.51 -8.20 -28.53
C ALA A 581 -16.05 -8.61 -28.73
N ARG A 582 -15.34 -7.85 -29.55
CA ARG A 582 -13.89 -7.97 -29.77
C ARG A 582 -13.23 -6.60 -29.74
N GLY A 583 -12.36 -6.38 -28.77
CA GLY A 583 -11.63 -5.13 -28.69
C GLY A 583 -10.72 -5.04 -27.49
N ARG A 584 -9.70 -4.20 -27.60
CA ARG A 584 -8.80 -3.81 -26.51
C ARG A 584 -9.05 -2.37 -26.06
N SER A 585 -10.13 -1.74 -26.49
CA SER A 585 -10.56 -0.41 -26.03
C SER A 585 -12.09 -0.33 -26.00
N GLU A 586 -12.66 0.61 -25.25
CA GLU A 586 -14.13 0.78 -25.19
C GLU A 586 -14.73 1.02 -26.58
N ALA A 587 -14.05 1.82 -27.42
CA ALA A 587 -14.49 2.09 -28.78
C ALA A 587 -14.55 0.82 -29.65
N GLU A 588 -13.51 -0.03 -29.58
CA GLU A 588 -13.47 -1.30 -30.32
C GLU A 588 -14.54 -2.28 -29.81
N ILE A 589 -14.74 -2.36 -28.49
CA ILE A 589 -15.75 -3.22 -27.88
C ILE A 589 -17.15 -2.84 -28.35
N VAL A 590 -17.48 -1.55 -28.35
CA VAL A 590 -18.81 -1.08 -28.77
C VAL A 590 -19.01 -1.27 -30.27
N SER A 591 -17.99 -0.94 -31.08
CA SER A 591 -18.08 -1.09 -32.55
C SER A 591 -18.12 -2.54 -33.04
N SER A 592 -17.64 -3.50 -32.25
CA SER A 592 -17.66 -4.93 -32.58
C SER A 592 -18.79 -5.70 -31.89
N LEU A 593 -19.63 -5.00 -31.12
CA LEU A 593 -20.68 -5.61 -30.33
C LEU A 593 -21.67 -6.35 -31.24
N GLY A 594 -22.00 -7.57 -30.89
CA GLY A 594 -22.98 -8.40 -31.58
C GLY A 594 -23.74 -9.30 -30.63
N GLY A 595 -25.00 -9.61 -30.91
CA GLY A 595 -25.82 -10.44 -30.02
C GLY A 595 -27.30 -10.08 -30.04
N LYS A 596 -28.01 -10.39 -28.95
CA LYS A 596 -29.45 -10.14 -28.78
C LYS A 596 -29.71 -9.42 -27.46
N LEU A 597 -30.65 -8.47 -27.50
CA LEU A 597 -31.17 -7.77 -26.33
C LEU A 597 -32.70 -7.83 -26.36
N ASN A 598 -33.31 -8.29 -25.29
CA ASN A 598 -34.74 -8.27 -25.12
C ASN A 598 -35.10 -7.37 -23.94
N PHE A 599 -36.14 -6.57 -24.10
CA PHE A 599 -36.59 -5.62 -23.11
C PHE A 599 -38.11 -5.69 -23.03
N SER A 600 -38.65 -5.77 -21.81
CA SER A 600 -40.07 -5.60 -21.54
C SER A 600 -40.27 -4.62 -20.39
N GLY A 601 -41.08 -3.60 -20.61
CA GLY A 601 -41.48 -2.62 -19.61
C GLY A 601 -42.98 -2.75 -19.35
N ARG A 602 -43.36 -2.71 -18.07
CA ARG A 602 -44.76 -2.73 -17.63
C ARG A 602 -45.05 -1.51 -16.78
N ASP A 603 -46.28 -0.99 -16.93
CA ASP A 603 -46.76 0.16 -16.16
C ASP A 603 -45.82 1.38 -16.27
N LEU A 604 -45.29 1.65 -17.47
CA LEU A 604 -44.35 2.75 -17.68
C LEU A 604 -45.10 4.09 -17.66
N ASP A 605 -44.79 4.97 -16.70
CA ASP A 605 -45.40 6.29 -16.62
C ASP A 605 -44.74 7.26 -17.60
N ALA A 606 -45.47 7.59 -18.66
CA ALA A 606 -45.01 8.45 -19.75
C ALA A 606 -44.82 9.92 -19.32
N GLU A 607 -45.58 10.41 -18.35
CA GLU A 607 -45.59 11.82 -17.92
C GLU A 607 -44.28 12.21 -17.20
N ALA A 608 -43.67 11.22 -16.54
CA ALA A 608 -42.46 11.37 -15.74
C ALA A 608 -41.15 11.26 -16.59
N LEU A 609 -41.25 10.79 -17.83
CA LEU A 609 -40.17 10.72 -18.83
C LEU A 609 -39.91 12.04 -19.57
N SER A 610 -40.66 13.11 -19.28
CA SER A 610 -40.53 14.44 -19.89
C SER A 610 -39.39 15.30 -19.32
N GLY A 611 -38.72 14.81 -18.27
CA GLY A 611 -37.65 15.53 -17.57
C GLY A 611 -36.26 15.20 -18.10
N SER A 612 -35.71 16.15 -18.87
CA SER A 612 -34.32 16.30 -19.33
C SER A 612 -33.94 15.62 -20.65
N ALA A 613 -33.59 16.47 -21.62
CA ALA A 613 -32.91 16.14 -22.87
C ALA A 613 -31.42 15.74 -22.67
N ASP A 614 -30.98 15.58 -21.41
CA ASP A 614 -29.60 15.25 -21.03
C ASP A 614 -29.49 13.90 -20.29
N ALA A 615 -30.58 13.11 -20.21
CA ALA A 615 -30.61 11.81 -19.53
C ALA A 615 -30.15 10.67 -20.46
N GLY A 616 -29.08 9.98 -20.06
CA GLY A 616 -28.42 8.95 -20.85
C GLY A 616 -29.20 7.64 -21.06
N PHE A 617 -28.70 6.85 -22.03
CA PHE A 617 -29.14 5.53 -22.48
C PHE A 617 -30.49 5.44 -23.22
N GLY A 618 -30.48 5.82 -24.50
CA GLY A 618 -30.86 4.97 -25.65
C GLY A 618 -32.30 4.51 -25.88
N LEU A 619 -33.10 4.31 -24.84
CA LEU A 619 -34.49 3.86 -24.95
C LEU A 619 -35.46 4.95 -24.46
N GLY A 620 -35.01 5.84 -23.59
CA GLY A 620 -35.81 6.99 -23.11
C GLY A 620 -36.27 7.91 -24.24
N GLY A 621 -35.40 8.19 -25.22
CA GLY A 621 -35.72 9.03 -26.38
C GLY A 621 -36.81 8.46 -27.30
N VAL A 622 -36.90 7.12 -27.39
CA VAL A 622 -37.92 6.43 -28.20
C VAL A 622 -39.29 6.45 -27.49
N VAL A 623 -39.30 6.29 -26.17
CA VAL A 623 -40.53 6.37 -25.36
C VAL A 623 -41.02 7.82 -25.23
N LEU A 624 -40.11 8.80 -25.12
CA LEU A 624 -40.41 10.24 -25.21
C LEU A 624 -41.09 10.59 -26.53
N ALA A 625 -40.62 10.01 -27.64
CA ALA A 625 -41.21 10.20 -28.96
C ALA A 625 -42.64 9.64 -29.07
N LEU A 626 -42.89 8.49 -28.44
CA LEU A 626 -44.23 7.89 -28.36
C LEU A 626 -45.18 8.71 -27.47
N ASN A 627 -44.67 9.31 -26.39
CA ASN A 627 -45.46 10.18 -25.50
C ASN A 627 -45.82 11.54 -26.15
N GLN A 628 -44.89 12.15 -26.87
CA GLN A 628 -45.18 13.37 -27.64
C GLN A 628 -46.25 13.13 -28.71
N LEU A 629 -46.31 11.90 -29.27
CA LEU A 629 -47.43 11.48 -30.13
C LEU A 629 -48.76 11.40 -29.37
N GLY A 630 -48.75 10.91 -28.12
CA GLY A 630 -49.92 10.87 -27.25
C GLY A 630 -50.47 12.26 -26.91
N GLY A 631 -49.60 13.26 -26.66
CA GLY A 631 -50.00 14.64 -26.36
C GLY A 631 -50.52 15.45 -27.55
N VAL A 632 -50.13 15.08 -28.77
CA VAL A 632 -50.66 15.69 -30.01
C VAL A 632 -52.01 15.09 -30.42
N LEU A 633 -52.27 13.83 -30.03
CA LEU A 633 -53.49 13.09 -30.38
C LEU A 633 -54.55 13.07 -29.27
N GLY A 634 -54.18 13.35 -28.01
CA GLY A 634 -55.07 13.39 -26.85
C GLY A 634 -55.07 14.77 -26.19
N GLY A 635 -56.22 15.44 -26.18
CA GLY A 635 -56.40 16.76 -25.58
C GLY A 635 -56.07 16.82 -24.06
N PRO A 636 -56.12 18.03 -23.45
CA PRO A 636 -55.39 18.39 -22.22
C PRO A 636 -55.82 17.72 -20.89
N LYS A 637 -56.64 16.66 -20.91
CA LYS A 637 -57.06 15.94 -19.69
C LYS A 637 -57.40 14.47 -19.97
N GLN A 638 -56.49 13.52 -19.71
CA GLN A 638 -56.86 12.18 -19.22
C GLN A 638 -55.68 11.26 -18.82
N GLY A 639 -55.64 10.91 -17.52
CA GLY A 639 -55.23 9.61 -16.96
C GLY A 639 -53.74 9.25 -16.96
N LYS A 640 -53.23 8.76 -15.81
CA LYS A 640 -51.90 8.14 -15.65
C LYS A 640 -51.62 7.19 -16.83
N GLY A 641 -50.81 7.64 -17.78
CA GLY A 641 -50.55 6.94 -19.03
C GLY A 641 -49.53 5.84 -18.82
N LEU A 642 -50.01 4.69 -18.34
CA LEU A 642 -49.22 3.47 -18.21
C LEU A 642 -49.03 2.86 -19.60
N ALA A 643 -47.77 2.73 -20.04
CA ALA A 643 -47.40 2.09 -21.29
C ALA A 643 -46.71 0.74 -21.02
N ASP A 644 -47.10 -0.28 -21.79
CA ASP A 644 -46.40 -1.56 -21.85
C ASP A 644 -45.55 -1.60 -23.11
N VAL A 645 -44.26 -1.88 -22.98
CA VAL A 645 -43.31 -1.85 -24.11
C VAL A 645 -42.61 -3.19 -24.20
N ASP A 646 -42.65 -3.82 -25.38
CA ASP A 646 -41.87 -4.99 -25.71
C ASP A 646 -40.94 -4.64 -26.88
N ALA A 647 -39.63 -4.82 -26.68
CA ALA A 647 -38.62 -4.50 -27.67
C ALA A 647 -37.56 -5.61 -27.73
N ALA A 648 -37.34 -6.15 -28.93
CA ALA A 648 -36.30 -7.15 -29.19
C ALA A 648 -35.33 -6.61 -30.23
N PHE A 649 -34.04 -6.57 -29.89
CA PHE A 649 -32.97 -6.05 -30.74
C PHE A 649 -31.96 -7.15 -31.05
N THR A 650 -31.51 -7.19 -32.31
CA THR A 650 -30.34 -7.96 -32.76
C THR A 650 -29.22 -6.97 -33.05
N ILE A 651 -28.10 -7.11 -32.35
CA ILE A 651 -26.91 -6.28 -32.53
C ILE A 651 -25.97 -6.95 -33.51
N ALA A 652 -25.47 -6.18 -34.48
CA ALA A 652 -24.36 -6.59 -35.34
C ALA A 652 -23.43 -5.38 -35.58
N ASN A 653 -22.14 -5.55 -35.31
CA ASN A 653 -21.10 -4.53 -35.50
C ASN A 653 -21.47 -3.18 -34.84
N GLY A 654 -21.96 -3.21 -33.60
CA GLY A 654 -22.35 -2.01 -32.86
C GLY A 654 -23.69 -1.40 -33.27
N VAL A 655 -24.40 -1.97 -34.26
CA VAL A 655 -25.73 -1.49 -34.68
C VAL A 655 -26.81 -2.46 -34.18
N ALA A 656 -27.66 -1.97 -33.28
CA ALA A 656 -28.80 -2.69 -32.74
C ALA A 656 -30.03 -2.50 -33.63
N THR A 657 -30.51 -3.55 -34.27
CA THR A 657 -31.66 -3.54 -35.17
C THR A 657 -32.86 -4.24 -34.53
N SER A 658 -34.06 -3.69 -34.68
CA SER A 658 -35.31 -4.32 -34.25
C SER A 658 -36.30 -4.38 -35.39
N SER A 659 -36.87 -5.56 -35.63
CA SER A 659 -37.96 -5.76 -36.59
C SER A 659 -39.35 -5.73 -35.95
N GLN A 660 -39.41 -5.79 -34.61
CA GLN A 660 -40.66 -5.90 -33.85
C GLN A 660 -40.54 -5.10 -32.55
N LEU A 661 -40.84 -3.81 -32.66
CA LEU A 661 -41.09 -2.94 -31.52
C LEU A 661 -42.60 -2.86 -31.33
N LYS A 662 -43.08 -3.07 -30.11
CA LYS A 662 -44.48 -2.94 -29.77
C LYS A 662 -44.62 -2.13 -28.48
N ALA A 663 -45.42 -1.09 -28.52
CA ALA A 663 -45.81 -0.33 -27.34
C ALA A 663 -47.33 -0.25 -27.26
N VAL A 664 -47.91 -0.69 -26.16
CA VAL A 664 -49.33 -0.57 -25.86
C VAL A 664 -49.49 0.60 -24.91
N THR A 665 -50.22 1.61 -25.34
CA THR A 665 -50.47 2.84 -24.58
C THR A 665 -51.97 3.06 -24.43
N ASN A 666 -52.36 3.99 -23.56
CA ASN A 666 -53.75 4.45 -23.43
C ASN A 666 -54.31 5.08 -24.73
N VAL A 667 -53.45 5.58 -25.62
CA VAL A 667 -53.83 6.21 -26.90
C VAL A 667 -53.88 5.21 -28.07
N GLY A 668 -53.27 4.03 -27.94
CA GLY A 668 -53.25 3.02 -29.00
C GLY A 668 -52.08 2.04 -28.92
N VAL A 669 -52.01 1.15 -29.92
CA VAL A 669 -50.89 0.22 -30.10
C VAL A 669 -49.94 0.79 -31.14
N ALA A 670 -48.73 1.15 -30.72
CA ALA A 670 -47.65 1.51 -31.61
C ALA A 670 -46.86 0.26 -31.99
N SER A 671 -46.56 0.11 -33.28
CA SER A 671 -45.66 -0.91 -33.79
C SER A 671 -44.61 -0.29 -34.71
N GLY A 672 -43.38 -0.78 -34.67
CA GLY A 672 -42.31 -0.20 -35.47
C GLY A 672 -41.10 -1.12 -35.62
N ALA A 673 -40.18 -0.65 -36.45
CA ALA A 673 -38.89 -1.27 -36.71
C ALA A 673 -37.84 -0.18 -36.91
N GLY A 674 -36.56 -0.53 -36.73
CA GLY A 674 -35.46 0.35 -37.07
C GLY A 674 -34.15 -0.06 -36.42
N SER A 675 -33.21 0.87 -36.38
CA SER A 675 -31.84 0.66 -35.95
C SER A 675 -31.34 1.76 -35.02
N ILE A 676 -30.53 1.36 -34.05
CA ILE A 676 -29.79 2.23 -33.14
C ILE A 676 -28.31 1.90 -33.34
N ASP A 677 -27.53 2.86 -33.81
CA ASP A 677 -26.08 2.74 -33.92
C ASP A 677 -25.44 3.20 -32.60
N LEU A 678 -24.87 2.25 -31.86
CA LEU A 678 -24.25 2.48 -30.55
C LEU A 678 -22.85 3.10 -30.68
N ALA A 679 -22.17 2.86 -31.82
CA ALA A 679 -20.85 3.41 -32.09
C ALA A 679 -20.96 4.88 -32.56
N ALA A 680 -21.89 5.16 -33.49
CA ALA A 680 -22.17 6.51 -33.97
C ALA A 680 -23.07 7.32 -33.01
N TRP A 681 -23.74 6.65 -32.08
CA TRP A 681 -24.68 7.24 -31.11
C TRP A 681 -25.90 7.89 -31.79
N THR A 682 -26.49 7.18 -32.75
CA THR A 682 -27.63 7.65 -33.55
C THR A 682 -28.80 6.66 -33.56
N VAL A 683 -30.00 7.17 -33.76
CA VAL A 683 -31.25 6.40 -33.86
C VAL A 683 -31.91 6.67 -35.21
N ASP A 684 -32.46 5.61 -35.81
CA ASP A 684 -33.37 5.65 -36.96
C ASP A 684 -34.46 4.61 -36.76
N LEU A 685 -35.64 5.06 -36.34
CA LEU A 685 -36.80 4.22 -36.09
C LEU A 685 -37.99 4.72 -36.90
N SER A 686 -38.77 3.79 -37.42
CA SER A 686 -40.02 4.10 -38.11
C SER A 686 -41.11 3.15 -37.65
N GLY A 687 -42.34 3.63 -37.63
CA GLY A 687 -43.46 2.81 -37.19
C GLY A 687 -44.78 3.47 -37.48
N ALA A 688 -45.83 2.85 -36.97
CA ALA A 688 -47.17 3.36 -37.08
C ALA A 688 -47.97 3.09 -35.81
N ILE A 689 -48.85 4.03 -35.48
CA ILE A 689 -49.74 3.95 -34.32
C ILE A 689 -51.14 3.62 -34.79
N GLN A 690 -51.67 2.52 -34.28
CA GLN A 690 -53.06 2.14 -34.40
C GLN A 690 -53.83 2.70 -33.20
N PRO A 691 -54.71 3.71 -33.38
CA PRO A 691 -55.43 4.34 -32.27
C PRO A 691 -56.39 3.37 -31.58
N ALA A 692 -56.60 3.58 -30.29
CA ALA A 692 -57.55 2.77 -29.51
C ALA A 692 -59.01 2.98 -29.97
N PRO A 693 -59.91 1.97 -29.86
CA PRO A 693 -61.29 2.02 -30.41
C PRO A 693 -62.15 3.19 -29.93
N ASN A 694 -61.89 3.66 -28.71
CA ASN A 694 -62.52 4.81 -28.06
C ASN A 694 -62.05 6.18 -28.59
N LEU A 695 -60.86 6.26 -29.18
CA LEU A 695 -60.39 7.42 -29.94
C LEU A 695 -60.84 7.32 -31.41
N LEU A 696 -60.88 6.10 -31.93
CA LEU A 696 -61.41 5.82 -33.26
C LEU A 696 -62.85 6.30 -33.38
N SER A 697 -63.72 6.09 -32.37
CA SER A 697 -65.10 6.59 -32.38
C SER A 697 -65.21 8.12 -32.31
N ALA A 698 -64.24 8.82 -31.72
CA ALA A 698 -64.16 10.28 -31.70
C ALA A 698 -63.70 10.87 -33.05
N VAL A 699 -62.94 10.09 -33.84
CA VAL A 699 -62.43 10.49 -35.17
C VAL A 699 -63.33 9.98 -36.31
N LEU A 700 -63.98 8.83 -36.18
CA LEU A 700 -64.85 8.19 -37.17
C LEU A 700 -66.20 8.89 -37.37
N SER A 701 -66.53 9.92 -36.58
CA SER A 701 -67.55 10.92 -36.95
C SER A 701 -67.14 11.76 -38.17
N ILE A 702 -65.90 11.60 -38.66
CA ILE A 702 -65.36 12.16 -39.90
C ILE A 702 -65.05 11.00 -40.85
N THR A 703 -65.98 10.77 -41.78
CA THR A 703 -65.93 9.95 -43.02
C THR A 703 -64.94 8.75 -43.12
N THR A 704 -65.52 7.55 -43.08
CA THR A 704 -65.24 6.31 -43.82
C THR A 704 -63.86 6.13 -44.51
N ARG A 705 -62.86 5.57 -43.78
CA ARG A 705 -61.89 4.60 -44.34
C ARG A 705 -61.46 3.57 -43.27
N LYS A 706 -61.20 2.34 -43.72
CA LYS A 706 -60.64 1.22 -42.94
C LYS A 706 -59.31 1.62 -42.28
N GLY A 707 -59.22 1.42 -40.97
CA GLY A 707 -57.97 1.35 -40.21
C GLY A 707 -57.08 2.59 -40.32
N VAL A 708 -57.34 3.61 -39.50
CA VAL A 708 -56.43 4.76 -39.37
C VAL A 708 -55.14 4.27 -38.72
N ASN A 709 -54.02 4.40 -39.43
CA ASN A 709 -52.69 4.09 -38.93
C ASN A 709 -51.83 5.34 -39.13
N VAL A 710 -51.29 5.92 -38.04
CA VAL A 710 -50.53 7.18 -38.09
C VAL A 710 -49.03 6.85 -38.14
N PRO A 711 -48.33 7.11 -39.26
CA PRO A 711 -46.91 6.82 -39.35
C PRO A 711 -46.08 7.83 -38.55
N PHE A 712 -44.99 7.35 -37.95
CA PHE A 712 -43.99 8.17 -37.27
C PHE A 712 -42.57 7.75 -37.67
N SER A 713 -41.63 8.69 -37.56
CA SER A 713 -40.19 8.43 -37.70
C SER A 713 -39.39 9.20 -36.65
N ILE A 714 -38.35 8.56 -36.11
CA ILE A 714 -37.45 9.08 -35.08
C ILE A 714 -36.04 8.94 -35.64
N THR A 715 -35.37 10.06 -35.92
CA THR A 715 -34.04 10.08 -36.54
C THR A 715 -33.11 11.05 -35.83
N GLY A 716 -31.80 10.79 -35.78
CA GLY A 716 -30.81 11.75 -35.27
C GLY A 716 -29.94 11.19 -34.14
N GLN A 717 -29.36 12.07 -33.31
CA GLN A 717 -28.53 11.63 -32.19
C GLN A 717 -29.39 11.06 -31.06
N LEU A 718 -28.85 10.06 -30.36
CA LEU A 718 -29.61 9.32 -29.34
C LEU A 718 -29.98 10.17 -28.12
N ASP A 719 -29.19 11.21 -27.81
CA ASP A 719 -29.50 12.18 -26.74
C ASP A 719 -30.48 13.27 -27.20
N ALA A 720 -30.59 13.51 -28.51
CA ALA A 720 -31.44 14.56 -29.10
C ALA A 720 -32.14 14.07 -30.38
N PRO A 721 -33.09 13.12 -30.28
CA PRO A 721 -33.77 12.56 -31.45
C PRO A 721 -34.74 13.57 -32.08
N ARG A 722 -34.79 13.60 -33.41
CA ARG A 722 -35.81 14.33 -34.19
C ARG A 722 -36.99 13.43 -34.47
N ILE A 723 -38.17 13.88 -34.07
CA ILE A 723 -39.42 13.12 -34.22
C ILE A 723 -40.26 13.78 -35.31
N LYS A 724 -40.71 12.98 -36.27
CA LYS A 724 -41.68 13.39 -37.30
C LYS A 724 -42.90 12.48 -37.22
N VAL A 725 -44.07 13.08 -37.14
CA VAL A 725 -45.35 12.38 -37.13
C VAL A 725 -46.11 12.84 -38.35
N ASP A 726 -46.51 11.91 -39.22
CA ASP A 726 -47.27 12.26 -40.40
C ASP A 726 -48.76 12.32 -40.05
N THR A 727 -49.24 13.53 -39.77
CA THR A 727 -50.65 13.79 -39.50
C THR A 727 -51.48 13.99 -40.77
N ALA A 728 -50.86 14.00 -41.96
CA ALA A 728 -51.57 14.18 -43.23
C ALA A 728 -52.50 12.99 -43.56
N SER A 729 -52.20 11.80 -43.03
CA SER A 729 -53.06 10.61 -43.10
C SER A 729 -54.34 10.71 -42.27
N LEU A 730 -54.50 11.72 -41.40
CA LEU A 730 -55.70 11.92 -40.56
C LEU A 730 -56.78 12.80 -41.20
N GLY A 731 -56.55 13.32 -42.41
CA GLY A 731 -57.53 14.13 -43.14
C GLY A 731 -57.64 15.56 -42.60
N THR A 732 -57.39 16.53 -43.46
CA THR A 732 -57.59 17.96 -43.17
C THR A 732 -59.08 18.29 -43.23
N GLY A 733 -59.82 18.01 -42.16
CA GLY A 733 -61.20 18.44 -41.96
C GLY A 733 -61.32 19.16 -40.63
N GLY A 734 -61.47 20.49 -40.65
CA GLY A 734 -61.62 21.30 -39.44
C GLY A 734 -62.73 20.75 -38.55
N ILE A 735 -62.43 20.58 -37.26
CA ILE A 735 -63.34 20.04 -36.24
C ILE A 735 -64.50 21.04 -36.04
N PRO A 736 -65.76 20.72 -36.42
CA PRO A 736 -66.89 21.51 -35.98
C PRO A 736 -67.21 21.09 -34.54
N VAL A 737 -66.94 21.96 -33.56
CA VAL A 737 -67.30 21.73 -32.16
C VAL A 737 -68.79 22.03 -31.99
N PRO A 738 -69.66 21.03 -31.73
CA PRO A 738 -71.07 21.29 -31.45
C PRO A 738 -71.16 21.96 -30.07
N GLY A 739 -71.70 23.18 -30.02
CA GLY A 739 -71.89 23.93 -28.78
C GLY A 739 -70.97 25.15 -28.59
N LEU A 740 -70.12 25.49 -29.56
CA LEU A 740 -69.34 26.73 -29.52
C LEU A 740 -70.26 27.98 -29.44
N ASP A 741 -71.44 27.94 -30.06
CA ASP A 741 -72.45 29.01 -30.01
C ASP A 741 -72.99 29.29 -28.61
N LYS A 742 -72.94 28.29 -27.70
CA LYS A 742 -73.39 28.45 -26.31
C LYS A 742 -72.28 29.00 -25.40
N LEU A 743 -71.01 28.86 -25.77
CA LEU A 743 -69.86 29.41 -25.04
C LEU A 743 -69.54 30.86 -25.45
N LEU A 744 -69.86 31.26 -26.69
CA LEU A 744 -69.71 32.62 -27.19
C LEU A 744 -70.76 33.63 -26.63
N LYS A 745 -71.87 33.15 -26.05
CA LYS A 745 -72.92 34.01 -25.48
C LYS A 745 -72.83 34.23 -23.96
N LYS A 746 -71.78 33.73 -23.30
CA LYS A 746 -71.55 33.98 -21.87
C LYS A 746 -70.62 35.19 -21.70
N LYS A 747 -71.17 36.32 -21.23
CA LYS A 747 -70.40 37.54 -20.94
C LYS A 747 -69.24 37.21 -19.99
N GLY A 748 -68.00 37.49 -20.44
CA GLY A 748 -66.75 37.29 -19.69
C GLY A 748 -65.73 36.37 -20.36
N VAL A 749 -66.11 35.57 -21.37
CA VAL A 749 -65.19 34.64 -22.07
C VAL A 749 -64.96 35.05 -23.55
N GLY A 750 -65.67 36.08 -24.05
CA GLY A 750 -65.57 36.57 -25.43
C GLY A 750 -64.31 37.38 -25.76
N ASP A 751 -63.80 38.21 -24.85
CA ASP A 751 -62.67 39.11 -25.15
C ASP A 751 -61.30 38.41 -25.14
N VAL A 752 -61.17 37.31 -24.40
CA VAL A 752 -59.88 36.60 -24.28
C VAL A 752 -59.59 35.71 -25.50
N LEU A 753 -60.62 35.36 -26.28
CA LEU A 753 -60.48 34.56 -27.50
C LEU A 753 -60.28 35.40 -28.77
N GLN A 754 -60.44 36.73 -28.72
CA GLN A 754 -60.18 37.62 -29.86
C GLN A 754 -58.67 37.96 -30.01
N GLY A 755 -57.86 37.77 -28.96
CA GLY A 755 -56.41 37.97 -29.00
C GLY A 755 -55.60 36.78 -29.53
N ILE A 756 -56.19 35.58 -29.62
CA ILE A 756 -55.46 34.34 -29.97
C ILE A 756 -55.75 33.88 -31.42
N LEU A 757 -56.77 34.41 -32.10
CA LEU A 757 -57.16 34.02 -33.46
C LEU A 757 -56.91 35.09 -34.54
N GLY A 758 -56.23 36.20 -34.23
CA GLY A 758 -55.85 37.24 -35.18
C GLY A 758 -54.46 37.02 -35.77
N GLY A 759 -54.38 36.30 -36.90
CA GLY A 759 -53.15 36.18 -37.69
C GLY A 759 -52.79 37.49 -38.40
N GLY A 760 -51.62 38.05 -38.09
CA GLY A 760 -50.97 39.06 -38.91
C GLY A 760 -49.97 38.39 -39.84
N GLN A 761 -50.28 38.33 -41.14
CA GLN A 761 -49.31 37.90 -42.16
C GLN A 761 -48.39 39.07 -42.60
N PRO A 762 -47.16 38.75 -43.03
CA PRO A 762 -46.12 39.71 -43.41
C PRO A 762 -46.25 40.19 -44.86
N GLN A 763 -46.01 41.48 -45.09
CA GLN A 763 -45.82 42.06 -46.42
C GLN A 763 -44.34 42.03 -46.82
N GLN A 764 -44.04 41.44 -47.98
CA GLN A 764 -42.74 41.44 -48.64
C GLN A 764 -42.48 42.80 -49.34
N GLN A 765 -41.25 43.30 -49.23
CA GLN A 765 -40.67 44.30 -50.12
C GLN A 765 -39.27 43.86 -50.58
N VAL A 766 -39.00 44.08 -51.88
CA VAL A 766 -37.81 43.74 -52.69
C VAL A 766 -36.76 44.88 -52.59
N PRO A 767 -35.44 44.68 -52.85
CA PRO A 767 -34.36 45.49 -52.24
C PRO A 767 -33.60 46.54 -53.10
N GLN A 768 -32.83 47.39 -52.36
CA GLN A 768 -31.63 48.24 -52.65
C GLN A 768 -31.78 49.67 -53.24
N PRO A 769 -30.83 50.64 -52.99
CA PRO A 769 -29.46 50.58 -52.40
C PRO A 769 -29.14 51.63 -51.27
N ALA A 770 -27.84 51.85 -50.96
CA ALA A 770 -27.20 52.18 -49.67
C ALA A 770 -26.79 53.66 -49.32
N GLN A 771 -26.51 53.88 -48.01
CA GLN A 771 -25.56 54.82 -47.31
C GLN A 771 -25.82 56.35 -47.29
N PRO A 772 -25.25 57.17 -46.36
CA PRO A 772 -24.26 56.91 -45.28
C PRO A 772 -24.49 57.58 -43.87
N GLU A 773 -23.59 57.26 -42.91
CA GLU A 773 -23.03 58.13 -41.81
C GLU A 773 -23.93 58.59 -40.63
N GLN A 774 -23.50 58.87 -39.39
CA GLN A 774 -22.31 58.68 -38.53
C GLN A 774 -22.66 59.28 -37.14
N GLN A 775 -21.87 58.97 -36.08
CA GLN A 775 -21.67 59.73 -34.82
C GLN A 775 -22.82 59.75 -33.77
N GLN A 776 -22.64 59.75 -32.44
CA GLN A 776 -21.53 59.82 -31.48
C GLN A 776 -22.11 59.43 -30.09
N ALA A 777 -21.28 58.94 -29.17
CA ALA A 777 -21.53 58.84 -27.71
C ALA A 777 -21.02 60.12 -27.00
N PRO A 778 -20.95 60.24 -25.65
CA PRO A 778 -21.83 59.90 -24.50
C PRO A 778 -21.99 61.10 -23.50
N GLN A 779 -22.75 60.95 -22.39
CA GLN A 779 -22.56 61.52 -21.01
C GLN A 779 -23.90 61.42 -20.23
N THR A 780 -24.05 60.67 -19.12
CA THR A 780 -23.53 60.77 -17.72
C THR A 780 -24.21 61.85 -16.87
N GLU A 781 -24.94 61.43 -15.83
CA GLU A 781 -24.80 61.82 -14.40
C GLU A 781 -25.88 61.10 -13.56
N GLU A 782 -25.49 60.18 -12.65
CA GLU A 782 -25.33 60.35 -11.18
C GLU A 782 -26.66 60.29 -10.40
N LYS A 783 -26.81 59.71 -9.21
CA LYS A 783 -26.02 58.92 -8.24
C LYS A 783 -27.04 58.51 -7.16
N LYS A 784 -26.94 57.32 -6.55
CA LYS A 784 -27.14 57.25 -5.08
C LYS A 784 -26.33 56.13 -4.45
N LYS A 785 -25.58 56.54 -3.42
CA LYS A 785 -24.57 55.81 -2.66
C LYS A 785 -25.17 54.81 -1.67
N VAL A 786 -24.39 53.76 -1.46
CA VAL A 786 -24.48 52.68 -0.47
C VAL A 786 -24.21 53.18 0.95
N THR A 787 -24.84 52.56 1.97
CA THR A 787 -24.45 52.69 3.38
C THR A 787 -23.85 51.40 3.95
N PRO A 788 -22.81 51.46 4.81
CA PRO A 788 -22.01 50.30 5.26
C PRO A 788 -22.66 49.40 6.33
N GLN A 789 -23.99 49.38 6.45
CA GLN A 789 -24.71 48.57 7.44
C GLN A 789 -25.32 47.29 6.85
N ASP A 790 -25.37 47.15 5.51
CA ASP A 790 -25.91 45.96 4.84
C ASP A 790 -24.86 44.87 4.56
N LEU A 791 -23.56 45.17 4.70
CA LEU A 791 -22.48 44.21 4.46
C LEU A 791 -22.13 43.32 5.67
N LEU A 792 -22.74 43.56 6.84
CA LEU A 792 -22.43 42.85 8.08
C LEU A 792 -23.56 41.94 8.61
N ARG A 793 -24.70 41.83 7.91
CA ARG A 793 -25.80 40.92 8.29
C ARG A 793 -25.83 39.56 7.58
N GLY A 794 -24.97 39.34 6.58
CA GLY A 794 -24.92 38.06 5.85
C GLY A 794 -23.95 37.01 6.40
N ILE A 795 -22.96 37.42 7.22
CA ILE A 795 -21.81 36.55 7.59
C ILE A 795 -21.93 35.94 9.00
N LEU A 796 -22.91 36.34 9.82
CA LEU A 796 -23.07 35.83 11.20
C LEU A 796 -24.48 35.31 11.52
N GLY A 797 -25.28 35.00 10.50
CA GLY A 797 -26.67 34.60 10.64
C GLY A 797 -27.00 33.23 10.04
N LYS A 798 -26.18 32.20 10.31
CA LYS A 798 -26.57 30.77 10.33
C LYS A 798 -25.38 29.94 10.81
N PHE A 799 -25.39 29.67 12.11
CA PHE A 799 -25.06 28.34 12.60
C PHE A 799 -25.96 27.30 11.93
#